data_AF-B5HSY8-F1
#
_entry.id   AF-B5HSY8-F1
#
_cell.length_a   1.000
_cell.length_b   1.000
_cell.length_c   1.000
_cell.angle_alpha   90.00
_cell.angle_beta   90.00
_cell.angle_gamma   90.00
#
_symmetry.space_group_name_H-M   'P 1'
#
loop_
_entity.id
_entity.type
_entity.pdbx_description
1 polymer ?
#
loop_
_entity_poly.entity_id
_entity_poly.type
_entity_poly.pdbx_seq_one_letter_code
_entity_poly.pdbx_strand_id
1 'polypeptide(L)'
;MHEGEAMTATTDGSTGALPPRAAAASETHLDTPVAAGIQEAAVRAVQRATEHLLARQDAEGWWKGDLETNVTMDAEDLLLRQFLGIRDESTTRAAAKFIRGEQREDGTWAGFYGGPGELSTTVEAYVALRLDGDAPDAPHMAKASAWIRAQGGIAAARVFTRIWLALFGWWKWEDLPELPPELIYFPKWAPLNIYDFGCWARQTIVPLTIVSAKRPVRPAPFPLDELHADPADPNPAKPLAPVASWDGAFQRLDKAMHQLRKVAPRRLRRAAMNSAARWIIERQENDGCWGGIQPPAVYSVIALHLLGYDLQHPVMRAGLESLDRFAIWREDGSRMIEACQSPVWDTCLATIALVDAGVPADHPQLVKAADWMLGEEIVRPGDWSVKRPQLPPGGWAFEFHNDNYPDIDDTAEVVLALRRVRHHDPDRVENAIGRGVRWNLGMQSKNGAWGAFDVDNTSPFPNRLPFCDFGEVIDPPSADVTAHVVEMLAVEGLSHDPRTRRGIEWLLAEQEPDGSWFGRWGVNYIYGTGSVVPALTAAGLPASHPAIRRAVAWLEKVQNDDGGWGEDLRSYKYVKEWSGRGASTASQTAWALMALLAAGERDSKAVERGVEWLASTQRADGSWDEPYFTGTGFPWDFSINYHLYRQVFPLTALGRYVHGEPFSRTEAL
;
A
#
# COMPACT_ATOMS: atom_id res chain seq x y z
N MET A 1 -36.15 -52.34 -34.02
CA MET A 1 -37.04 -52.07 -35.17
C MET A 1 -36.48 -50.84 -35.89
N HIS A 2 -35.73 -50.87 -36.99
CA HIS A 2 -35.07 -51.87 -37.83
C HIS A 2 -33.62 -51.37 -37.95
N GLU A 3 -32.57 -52.10 -37.55
CA GLU A 3 -31.90 -53.24 -38.21
C GLU A 3 -31.27 -52.95 -39.58
N GLY A 4 -29.97 -53.26 -39.64
CA GLY A 4 -29.08 -53.23 -40.79
C GLY A 4 -27.74 -53.88 -40.43
N GLU A 5 -27.79 -55.19 -40.13
CA GLU A 5 -26.73 -56.20 -40.24
C GLU A 5 -26.10 -56.21 -41.66
N ALA A 6 -24.99 -56.85 -42.03
CA ALA A 6 -23.82 -57.47 -41.42
C ALA A 6 -22.93 -57.98 -42.59
N MET A 7 -21.65 -58.23 -42.28
CA MET A 7 -20.80 -59.32 -42.82
C MET A 7 -20.19 -59.33 -44.26
N THR A 8 -18.86 -59.57 -44.25
CA THR A 8 -18.06 -60.49 -45.13
C THR A 8 -17.76 -60.07 -46.58
N ALA A 9 -16.61 -60.35 -47.22
CA ALA A 9 -15.37 -61.04 -46.87
C ALA A 9 -14.27 -60.73 -47.92
N THR A 10 -13.01 -60.78 -47.45
CA THR A 10 -11.73 -61.20 -48.10
C THR A 10 -11.59 -61.21 -49.63
N THR A 11 -10.48 -60.60 -50.12
CA THR A 11 -9.35 -61.33 -50.75
C THR A 11 -8.14 -60.42 -51.01
N ASP A 12 -7.02 -60.81 -50.40
CA ASP A 12 -5.65 -60.98 -50.95
C ASP A 12 -4.99 -59.96 -51.89
N GLY A 13 -3.77 -59.58 -51.50
CA GLY A 13 -2.81 -58.83 -52.32
C GLY A 13 -1.47 -58.59 -51.63
N SER A 14 -0.82 -59.67 -51.19
CA SER A 14 0.56 -59.74 -50.67
C SER A 14 1.60 -59.06 -51.58
N THR A 15 2.64 -58.43 -51.01
CA THR A 15 4.04 -58.91 -51.07
C THR A 15 5.01 -57.91 -50.40
N GLY A 16 5.61 -58.30 -49.27
CA GLY A 16 7.08 -58.43 -49.12
C GLY A 16 7.68 -57.27 -48.30
N ALA A 17 8.68 -57.40 -47.45
CA ALA A 17 9.52 -58.50 -46.96
C ALA A 17 10.19 -58.04 -45.64
N LEU A 18 10.72 -59.00 -44.87
CA LEU A 18 11.42 -58.86 -43.58
C LEU A 18 12.79 -58.12 -43.66
N PRO A 19 13.40 -57.74 -42.51
CA PRO A 19 14.17 -56.51 -42.32
C PRO A 19 15.70 -56.71 -42.33
N PRO A 20 16.47 -55.61 -42.26
CA PRO A 20 17.79 -55.67 -41.63
C PRO A 20 18.07 -54.56 -40.61
N ARG A 21 19.03 -54.88 -39.75
CA ARG A 21 19.65 -54.09 -38.68
C ARG A 21 20.26 -52.74 -39.13
N ALA A 22 20.15 -51.79 -38.21
CA ALA A 22 21.09 -50.74 -37.79
C ALA A 22 21.93 -49.98 -38.84
N ALA A 23 21.72 -48.65 -38.90
CA ALA A 23 22.78 -47.65 -39.02
C ALA A 23 22.30 -46.32 -38.40
N ALA A 24 23.26 -45.61 -37.82
CA ALA A 24 23.11 -44.39 -37.04
C ALA A 24 22.46 -43.21 -37.79
N ALA A 25 21.69 -42.41 -37.06
CA ALA A 25 21.51 -41.00 -37.35
C ALA A 25 21.92 -40.22 -36.10
N SER A 26 23.00 -39.46 -36.26
CA SER A 26 23.54 -38.49 -35.32
C SER A 26 22.49 -37.42 -35.04
N GLU A 27 21.75 -37.54 -33.95
CA GLU A 27 21.17 -36.37 -33.30
C GLU A 27 22.30 -35.66 -32.58
N THR A 28 22.85 -34.64 -33.24
CA THR A 28 23.61 -33.59 -32.56
C THR A 28 22.67 -32.96 -31.54
N HIS A 29 22.73 -33.44 -30.30
CA HIS A 29 22.46 -32.61 -29.13
C HIS A 29 23.44 -31.45 -29.21
N LEU A 30 23.00 -30.35 -29.80
CA LEU A 30 23.53 -29.05 -29.46
C LEU A 30 23.06 -28.84 -28.02
N ASP A 31 23.89 -29.26 -27.06
CA ASP A 31 23.80 -28.81 -25.68
C ASP A 31 24.01 -27.30 -25.69
N THR A 32 22.97 -26.55 -26.04
CA THR A 32 22.88 -25.14 -25.65
C THR A 32 23.00 -25.17 -24.13
N PRO A 33 24.03 -24.56 -23.53
CA PRO A 33 24.13 -24.53 -22.07
C PRO A 33 22.80 -24.01 -21.51
N VAL A 34 22.23 -24.67 -20.51
CA VAL A 34 20.96 -24.25 -19.89
C VAL A 34 20.98 -22.74 -19.56
N ALA A 35 22.15 -22.21 -19.17
CA ALA A 35 22.41 -20.79 -18.96
C ALA A 35 22.20 -19.90 -20.21
N ALA A 36 22.55 -20.36 -21.41
CA ALA A 36 22.29 -19.63 -22.66
C ALA A 36 20.78 -19.60 -22.98
N GLY A 37 20.04 -20.67 -22.66
CA GLY A 37 18.58 -20.69 -22.80
C GLY A 37 17.85 -19.73 -21.86
N ILE A 38 18.34 -19.59 -20.62
CA ILE A 38 17.75 -18.70 -19.62
C ILE A 38 18.01 -17.24 -19.95
N GLN A 39 19.23 -16.88 -20.39
CA GLN A 39 19.53 -15.53 -20.85
C GLN A 39 18.61 -15.11 -22.01
N GLU A 40 18.39 -15.99 -22.99
CA GLU A 40 17.46 -15.71 -24.09
C GLU A 40 16.00 -15.60 -23.63
N ALA A 41 15.57 -16.42 -22.67
CA ALA A 41 14.24 -16.33 -22.08
C ALA A 41 14.04 -14.99 -21.35
N ALA A 42 15.04 -14.55 -20.57
CA ALA A 42 15.04 -13.25 -19.90
C ALA A 42 14.95 -12.10 -20.91
N VAL A 43 15.76 -12.10 -21.98
CA VAL A 43 15.71 -11.07 -23.03
C VAL A 43 14.33 -10.99 -23.67
N ARG A 44 13.72 -12.13 -24.01
CA ARG A 44 12.35 -12.15 -24.54
C ARG A 44 11.32 -11.64 -23.53
N ALA A 45 11.51 -11.94 -22.25
CA ALA A 45 10.61 -11.50 -21.21
C ALA A 45 10.68 -9.98 -20.99
N VAL A 46 11.90 -9.43 -20.95
CA VAL A 46 12.17 -7.98 -20.94
C VAL A 46 11.50 -7.29 -22.11
N GLN A 47 11.70 -7.78 -23.34
CA GLN A 47 11.11 -7.16 -24.52
C GLN A 47 9.57 -7.05 -24.43
N ARG A 48 8.88 -8.15 -24.08
CA ARG A 48 7.41 -8.14 -23.98
C ARG A 48 6.90 -7.25 -22.85
N ALA A 49 7.59 -7.25 -21.70
CA ALA A 49 7.22 -6.41 -20.56
C ALA A 49 7.45 -4.92 -20.85
N THR A 50 8.53 -4.57 -21.55
CA THR A 50 8.79 -3.20 -22.03
C THR A 50 7.69 -2.73 -22.99
N GLU A 51 7.34 -3.55 -23.99
CA GLU A 51 6.27 -3.24 -24.94
C GLU A 51 4.92 -3.06 -24.21
N HIS A 52 4.61 -3.93 -23.26
CA HIS A 52 3.39 -3.85 -22.44
C HIS A 52 3.34 -2.56 -21.61
N LEU A 53 4.43 -2.24 -20.91
CA LEU A 53 4.46 -1.09 -20.01
C LEU A 53 4.42 0.24 -20.80
N LEU A 54 5.16 0.36 -21.91
CA LEU A 54 5.12 1.54 -22.77
C LEU A 54 3.71 1.79 -23.36
N ALA A 55 2.98 0.73 -23.70
CA ALA A 55 1.61 0.83 -24.22
C ALA A 55 0.59 1.33 -23.18
N ARG A 56 0.94 1.31 -21.89
CA ARG A 56 0.08 1.72 -20.77
C ARG A 56 0.34 3.14 -20.26
N GLN A 57 1.32 3.85 -20.82
CA GLN A 57 1.55 5.24 -20.42
C GLN A 57 0.34 6.10 -20.76
N ASP A 58 -0.07 6.94 -19.82
CA ASP A 58 -1.12 7.93 -20.08
C ASP A 58 -0.66 8.98 -21.11
N ALA A 59 -1.65 9.59 -21.77
CA ALA A 59 -1.43 10.67 -22.70
C ALA A 59 -0.81 11.94 -22.05
N GLU A 60 -0.75 12.04 -20.73
CA GLU A 60 -0.05 13.10 -20.01
C GLU A 60 1.38 12.72 -19.61
N GLY A 61 1.75 11.43 -19.64
CA GLY A 61 3.12 10.96 -19.42
C GLY A 61 3.34 10.12 -18.16
N TRP A 62 2.32 9.95 -17.32
CA TRP A 62 2.38 9.15 -16.12
C TRP A 62 1.92 7.70 -16.35
N TRP A 63 2.19 6.84 -15.37
CA TRP A 63 1.58 5.52 -15.21
C TRP A 63 0.79 5.49 -13.91
N LYS A 64 -0.29 4.71 -13.88
CA LYS A 64 -1.05 4.41 -12.68
C LYS A 64 -1.65 3.01 -12.79
N GLY A 65 -1.43 2.19 -11.77
CA GLY A 65 -2.19 0.98 -11.52
C GLY A 65 -3.44 1.26 -10.70
N ASP A 66 -4.37 0.30 -10.68
CA ASP A 66 -5.42 0.29 -9.66
C ASP A 66 -4.77 0.00 -8.29
N LEU A 67 -5.20 0.74 -7.27
CA LEU A 67 -4.80 0.55 -5.88
C LEU A 67 -5.95 -0.09 -5.10
N GLU A 68 -5.88 -1.41 -5.00
CA GLU A 68 -6.92 -2.23 -4.39
C GLU A 68 -6.60 -2.51 -2.91
N THR A 69 -7.64 -2.46 -2.06
CA THR A 69 -7.51 -2.72 -0.61
C THR A 69 -8.57 -3.70 -0.14
N ASN A 70 -9.60 -3.24 0.57
CA ASN A 70 -10.74 -4.05 0.97
C ASN A 70 -12.04 -3.25 0.84
N VAL A 71 -13.15 -3.96 0.99
CA VAL A 71 -14.51 -3.44 0.78
C VAL A 71 -14.96 -2.34 1.75
N THR A 72 -14.17 -2.01 2.79
CA THR A 72 -14.53 -0.93 3.71
C THR A 72 -14.55 0.43 3.01
N MET A 73 -13.69 0.66 2.02
CA MET A 73 -13.68 1.94 1.28
C MET A 73 -15.04 2.21 0.62
N ASP A 74 -15.59 1.20 -0.06
CA ASP A 74 -16.90 1.24 -0.70
C ASP A 74 -18.06 1.30 0.29
N ALA A 75 -18.00 0.50 1.36
CA ALA A 75 -19.04 0.48 2.39
C ALA A 75 -19.17 1.85 3.09
N GLU A 76 -18.04 2.46 3.43
CA GLU A 76 -17.97 3.75 4.09
C GLU A 76 -18.39 4.92 3.18
N ASP A 77 -18.09 4.87 1.89
CA ASP A 77 -18.62 5.85 0.91
C ASP A 77 -20.15 5.77 0.81
N LEU A 78 -20.73 4.57 0.79
CA LEU A 78 -22.19 4.42 0.82
C LEU A 78 -22.80 4.96 2.12
N LEU A 79 -22.14 4.71 3.26
CA LEU A 79 -22.56 5.24 4.56
C LEU A 79 -22.43 6.77 4.62
N LEU A 80 -21.36 7.36 4.07
CA LEU A 80 -21.19 8.80 3.94
C LEU A 80 -22.34 9.41 3.13
N ARG A 81 -22.57 8.88 1.92
CA ARG A 81 -23.63 9.39 1.03
C ARG A 81 -25.00 9.24 1.66
N GLN A 82 -25.25 8.15 2.39
CA GLN A 82 -26.48 7.95 3.15
C GLN A 82 -26.61 8.98 4.29
N PHE A 83 -25.53 9.28 5.01
CA PHE A 83 -25.51 10.24 6.11
C PHE A 83 -25.79 11.67 5.64
N LEU A 84 -25.23 12.04 4.48
CA LEU A 84 -25.43 13.34 3.83
C LEU A 84 -26.77 13.45 3.10
N GLY A 85 -27.46 12.33 2.86
CA GLY A 85 -28.73 12.29 2.13
C GLY A 85 -28.57 12.44 0.61
N ILE A 86 -27.41 12.07 0.06
CA ILE A 86 -27.07 12.18 -1.37
C ILE A 86 -26.87 10.81 -2.05
N ARG A 87 -27.13 9.70 -1.34
CA ARG A 87 -26.99 8.35 -1.90
C ARG A 87 -27.94 8.14 -3.07
N ASP A 88 -27.40 7.68 -4.20
CA ASP A 88 -28.15 7.31 -5.38
C ASP A 88 -28.14 5.78 -5.63
N GLU A 89 -29.11 5.31 -6.39
CA GLU A 89 -29.34 3.89 -6.63
C GLU A 89 -28.30 3.25 -7.57
N SER A 90 -27.78 4.01 -8.55
CA SER A 90 -26.75 3.52 -9.47
C SER A 90 -25.45 3.23 -8.75
N THR A 91 -24.93 4.18 -7.99
CA THR A 91 -23.70 4.03 -7.20
C THR A 91 -23.86 2.94 -6.16
N THR A 92 -25.02 2.87 -5.48
CA THR A 92 -25.31 1.82 -4.50
C THR A 92 -25.22 0.43 -5.14
N ARG A 93 -25.91 0.20 -6.26
CA ARG A 93 -25.89 -1.12 -6.93
C ARG A 93 -24.51 -1.50 -7.44
N ALA A 94 -23.74 -0.55 -7.96
CA ALA A 94 -22.39 -0.79 -8.47
C ALA A 94 -21.41 -1.17 -7.35
N ALA A 95 -21.43 -0.43 -6.25
CA ALA A 95 -20.63 -0.73 -5.06
C ALA A 95 -21.07 -2.06 -4.41
N ALA A 96 -22.37 -2.29 -4.24
CA ALA A 96 -22.89 -3.55 -3.70
C ALA A 96 -22.57 -4.75 -4.59
N LYS A 97 -22.50 -4.58 -5.91
CA LYS A 97 -22.03 -5.61 -6.84
C LYS A 97 -20.57 -5.98 -6.57
N PHE A 98 -19.69 -5.00 -6.40
CA PHE A 98 -18.29 -5.24 -6.02
C PHE A 98 -18.20 -5.95 -4.66
N ILE A 99 -18.86 -5.40 -3.63
CA ILE A 99 -18.87 -5.98 -2.28
C ILE A 99 -19.38 -7.42 -2.28
N ARG A 100 -20.46 -7.75 -3.01
CA ARG A 100 -20.93 -9.13 -3.15
C ARG A 100 -19.90 -10.05 -3.83
N GLY A 101 -19.15 -9.53 -4.79
CA GLY A 101 -18.09 -10.28 -5.50
C GLY A 101 -16.92 -10.67 -4.60
N GLU A 102 -16.61 -9.85 -3.59
CA GLU A 102 -15.50 -10.07 -2.65
C GLU A 102 -15.88 -10.97 -1.46
N GLN A 103 -17.13 -11.45 -1.39
CA GLN A 103 -17.54 -12.31 -0.28
C GLN A 103 -16.94 -13.71 -0.41
N ARG A 104 -16.33 -14.18 0.68
CA ARG A 104 -15.75 -15.53 0.78
C ARG A 104 -16.84 -16.60 0.95
N GLU A 105 -16.50 -17.86 0.68
CA GLU A 105 -17.45 -18.99 0.76
C GLU A 105 -18.08 -19.18 2.16
N ASP A 106 -17.32 -18.81 3.20
CA ASP A 106 -17.75 -18.83 4.61
C ASP A 106 -18.68 -17.66 4.98
N GLY A 107 -18.95 -16.74 4.04
CA GLY A 107 -19.82 -15.58 4.20
C GLY A 107 -19.12 -14.34 4.72
N THR A 108 -17.80 -14.34 4.85
CA THR A 108 -17.02 -13.23 5.41
C THR A 108 -16.32 -12.40 4.35
N TRP A 109 -15.77 -11.26 4.75
CA TRP A 109 -14.83 -10.46 3.97
C TRP A 109 -13.49 -10.37 4.69
N ALA A 110 -12.40 -10.32 3.94
CA ALA A 110 -11.04 -10.26 4.46
C ALA A 110 -10.39 -8.90 4.17
N GLY A 111 -9.31 -8.59 4.90
CA GLY A 111 -8.51 -7.39 4.65
C GLY A 111 -7.56 -7.50 3.46
N PHE A 112 -7.35 -8.72 2.92
CA PHE A 112 -6.47 -9.01 1.80
C PHE A 112 -6.84 -10.35 1.13
N TYR A 113 -6.37 -10.56 -0.10
CA TYR A 113 -6.62 -11.78 -0.87
C TYR A 113 -6.15 -13.05 -0.14
N GLY A 114 -7.05 -14.02 0.02
CA GLY A 114 -6.77 -15.28 0.75
C GLY A 114 -6.61 -15.12 2.26
N GLY A 115 -6.84 -13.91 2.81
CA GLY A 115 -6.82 -13.65 4.25
C GLY A 115 -7.99 -14.29 5.01
N PRO A 116 -7.90 -14.36 6.35
CA PRO A 116 -9.03 -14.76 7.18
C PRO A 116 -10.13 -13.68 7.15
N GLY A 117 -11.36 -14.06 7.46
CA GLY A 117 -12.45 -13.11 7.66
C GLY A 117 -12.11 -12.11 8.77
N GLU A 118 -12.34 -10.82 8.51
CA GLU A 118 -12.11 -9.73 9.45
C GLU A 118 -13.47 -9.15 9.89
N LEU A 119 -13.63 -8.95 11.20
CA LEU A 119 -14.92 -8.64 11.81
C LEU A 119 -15.47 -7.30 11.33
N SER A 120 -14.66 -6.26 11.37
CA SER A 120 -15.05 -4.89 11.06
C SER A 120 -15.44 -4.75 9.59
N THR A 121 -14.63 -5.31 8.70
CA THR A 121 -14.83 -5.42 7.25
C THR A 121 -16.13 -6.17 6.95
N THR A 122 -16.36 -7.30 7.61
CA THR A 122 -17.59 -8.10 7.42
C THR A 122 -18.84 -7.36 7.91
N VAL A 123 -18.75 -6.62 9.03
CA VAL A 123 -19.85 -5.77 9.53
C VAL A 123 -20.17 -4.64 8.55
N GLU A 124 -19.16 -3.90 8.08
CA GLU A 124 -19.35 -2.78 7.17
C GLU A 124 -19.89 -3.26 5.81
N ALA A 125 -19.35 -4.35 5.26
CA ALA A 125 -19.86 -4.99 4.04
C ALA A 125 -21.32 -5.41 4.19
N TYR A 126 -21.68 -6.05 5.32
CA TYR A 126 -23.06 -6.42 5.60
C TYR A 126 -23.99 -5.20 5.58
N VAL A 127 -23.61 -4.12 6.26
CA VAL A 127 -24.42 -2.88 6.30
C VAL A 127 -24.56 -2.27 4.90
N ALA A 128 -23.51 -2.27 4.10
CA ALA A 128 -23.54 -1.79 2.72
C ALA A 128 -24.52 -2.62 1.84
N LEU A 129 -24.54 -3.94 1.98
CA LEU A 129 -25.49 -4.79 1.26
C LEU A 129 -26.94 -4.60 1.74
N ARG A 130 -27.15 -4.38 3.05
CA ARG A 130 -28.47 -3.98 3.58
C ARG A 130 -28.93 -2.63 3.00
N LEU A 131 -28.02 -1.71 2.70
CA LEU A 131 -28.33 -0.44 2.02
C LEU A 131 -28.77 -0.64 0.56
N ASP A 132 -28.21 -1.62 -0.16
CA ASP A 132 -28.64 -2.02 -1.52
C ASP A 132 -30.02 -2.69 -1.53
N GLY A 133 -30.40 -3.30 -0.41
CA GLY A 133 -31.71 -3.94 -0.22
C GLY A 133 -31.65 -5.44 0.03
N ASP A 134 -30.46 -6.00 0.27
CA ASP A 134 -30.30 -7.42 0.58
C ASP A 134 -31.04 -7.76 1.88
N ALA A 135 -31.86 -8.82 1.83
CA ALA A 135 -32.65 -9.26 2.97
C ALA A 135 -31.74 -9.96 4.01
N PRO A 136 -31.93 -9.74 5.32
CA PRO A 136 -31.08 -10.33 6.35
C PRO A 136 -31.14 -11.87 6.41
N ASP A 137 -32.22 -12.47 5.91
CA ASP A 137 -32.43 -13.91 5.79
C ASP A 137 -31.93 -14.50 4.46
N ALA A 138 -31.46 -13.68 3.52
CA ALA A 138 -30.82 -14.16 2.31
C ALA A 138 -29.60 -15.03 2.67
N PRO A 139 -29.34 -16.17 1.98
CA PRO A 139 -28.34 -17.14 2.42
C PRO A 139 -26.94 -16.54 2.67
N HIS A 140 -26.52 -15.59 1.85
CA HIS A 140 -25.21 -14.94 1.98
C HIS A 140 -25.14 -13.96 3.15
N MET A 141 -26.25 -13.25 3.45
CA MET A 141 -26.39 -12.37 4.62
C MET A 141 -26.50 -13.17 5.92
N ALA A 142 -27.25 -14.28 5.90
CA ALA A 142 -27.42 -15.15 7.06
C ALA A 142 -26.10 -15.78 7.50
N LYS A 143 -25.24 -16.21 6.56
CA LYS A 143 -23.88 -16.69 6.84
C LYS A 143 -23.02 -15.59 7.49
N ALA A 144 -22.99 -14.40 6.89
CA ALA A 144 -22.23 -13.26 7.39
C ALA A 144 -22.65 -12.89 8.83
N SER A 145 -23.95 -12.72 9.08
CA SER A 145 -24.46 -12.37 10.41
C SER A 145 -24.20 -13.46 11.45
N ALA A 146 -24.32 -14.75 11.08
CA ALA A 146 -23.98 -15.86 11.97
C ALA A 146 -22.51 -15.84 12.37
N TRP A 147 -21.61 -15.59 11.43
CA TRP A 147 -20.19 -15.46 11.71
C TRP A 147 -19.88 -14.22 12.56
N ILE A 148 -20.47 -13.05 12.26
CA ILE A 148 -20.34 -11.82 13.05
C ILE A 148 -20.72 -12.09 14.53
N ARG A 149 -21.86 -12.74 14.78
CA ARG A 149 -22.29 -13.09 16.13
C ARG A 149 -21.29 -14.01 16.83
N ALA A 150 -20.75 -15.00 16.11
CA ALA A 150 -19.74 -15.92 16.64
C ALA A 150 -18.41 -15.23 17.00
N GLN A 151 -18.09 -14.10 16.36
CA GLN A 151 -16.90 -13.28 16.68
C GLN A 151 -17.17 -12.21 17.77
N GLY A 152 -18.31 -12.25 18.45
CA GLY A 152 -18.67 -11.30 19.51
C GLY A 152 -19.56 -10.14 19.05
N GLY A 153 -20.04 -10.17 17.82
CA GLY A 153 -20.95 -9.18 17.25
C GLY A 153 -20.34 -7.80 17.08
N ILE A 154 -21.17 -6.80 16.80
CA ILE A 154 -20.72 -5.41 16.56
C ILE A 154 -19.95 -4.79 17.74
N ALA A 155 -20.14 -5.29 18.97
CA ALA A 155 -19.43 -4.82 20.16
C ALA A 155 -17.93 -5.21 20.18
N ALA A 156 -17.53 -6.15 19.33
CA ALA A 156 -16.15 -6.55 19.15
C ALA A 156 -15.47 -5.88 17.94
N ALA A 157 -16.20 -5.11 17.12
CA ALA A 157 -15.63 -4.39 15.98
C ALA A 157 -14.73 -3.21 16.43
N ARG A 158 -13.84 -2.76 15.53
CA ARG A 158 -12.93 -1.62 15.76
C ARG A 158 -13.67 -0.31 16.04
N VAL A 159 -12.99 0.69 16.60
CA VAL A 159 -13.59 2.01 16.93
C VAL A 159 -14.18 2.68 15.68
N PHE A 160 -13.50 2.65 14.54
CA PHE A 160 -13.99 3.27 13.29
C PHE A 160 -15.34 2.71 12.84
N THR A 161 -15.52 1.39 12.84
CA THR A 161 -16.80 0.75 12.52
C THR A 161 -17.89 1.18 13.51
N ARG A 162 -17.57 1.23 14.80
CA ARG A 162 -18.53 1.68 15.82
C ARG A 162 -18.87 3.18 15.70
N ILE A 163 -17.96 4.03 15.20
CA ILE A 163 -18.24 5.42 14.85
C ILE A 163 -19.28 5.49 13.73
N TRP A 164 -19.09 4.72 12.65
CA TRP A 164 -20.07 4.62 11.57
C TRP A 164 -21.45 4.17 12.06
N LEU A 165 -21.49 3.14 12.89
CA LEU A 165 -22.73 2.67 13.49
C LEU A 165 -23.37 3.73 14.41
N ALA A 166 -22.57 4.53 15.13
CA ALA A 166 -23.06 5.61 15.98
C ALA A 166 -23.66 6.78 15.19
N LEU A 167 -23.16 7.06 13.98
CA LEU A 167 -23.74 8.08 13.08
C LEU A 167 -25.22 7.78 12.73
N PHE A 168 -25.63 6.52 12.77
CA PHE A 168 -27.00 6.05 12.47
C PHE A 168 -27.79 5.58 13.70
N GLY A 169 -27.20 5.67 14.90
CA GLY A 169 -27.86 5.26 16.15
C GLY A 169 -27.89 3.75 16.40
N TRP A 170 -27.17 2.95 15.61
CA TRP A 170 -26.94 1.52 15.86
C TRP A 170 -25.94 1.29 17.00
N TRP A 171 -25.14 2.30 17.33
CA TRP A 171 -24.23 2.30 18.47
C TRP A 171 -24.38 3.60 19.27
N LYS A 172 -24.12 3.57 20.58
CA LYS A 172 -24.21 4.76 21.44
C LYS A 172 -22.90 5.54 21.41
N TRP A 173 -22.97 6.85 21.19
CA TRP A 173 -21.81 7.75 21.28
C TRP A 173 -21.17 7.77 22.67
N GLU A 174 -21.91 7.44 23.72
CA GLU A 174 -21.40 7.33 25.09
C GLU A 174 -20.47 6.14 25.31
N ASP A 175 -20.53 5.15 24.42
CA ASP A 175 -19.75 3.90 24.51
C ASP A 175 -18.49 3.93 23.62
N LEU A 176 -18.24 5.05 22.94
CA LEU A 176 -17.04 5.31 22.15
C LEU A 176 -16.01 6.09 22.96
N PRO A 177 -14.69 5.85 22.74
CA PRO A 177 -13.63 6.66 23.34
C PRO A 177 -13.81 8.15 23.05
N GLU A 178 -13.45 9.00 24.02
CA GLU A 178 -13.54 10.45 23.88
C GLU A 178 -12.38 11.02 23.08
N LEU A 179 -12.72 11.81 22.06
CA LEU A 179 -11.75 12.58 21.28
C LEU A 179 -12.13 14.08 21.29
N PRO A 180 -11.55 14.88 22.20
CA PRO A 180 -11.95 16.27 22.40
C PRO A 180 -11.39 17.20 21.31
N PRO A 181 -12.17 18.16 20.76
CA PRO A 181 -11.65 19.15 19.82
C PRO A 181 -10.62 20.09 20.45
N GLU A 182 -10.61 20.22 21.78
CA GLU A 182 -9.61 21.00 22.51
C GLU A 182 -8.17 20.51 22.30
N LEU A 183 -7.97 19.31 21.76
CA LEU A 183 -6.67 18.77 21.34
C LEU A 183 -5.93 19.72 20.37
N ILE A 184 -6.66 20.47 19.54
CA ILE A 184 -6.08 21.42 18.58
C ILE A 184 -5.27 22.55 19.24
N TYR A 185 -5.48 22.78 20.54
CA TYR A 185 -4.76 23.80 21.31
C TYR A 185 -3.57 23.27 22.10
N PHE A 186 -3.27 21.97 22.01
CA PHE A 186 -2.08 21.43 22.64
C PHE A 186 -0.84 22.03 21.98
N PRO A 187 0.09 22.60 22.76
CA PRO A 187 1.33 23.11 22.20
C PRO A 187 2.17 21.95 21.64
N LYS A 188 2.98 22.23 20.62
CA LYS A 188 3.80 21.24 19.89
C LYS A 188 4.79 20.43 20.74
N TRP A 189 5.05 20.85 21.99
CA TRP A 189 5.90 20.14 22.95
C TRP A 189 5.11 19.23 23.90
N ALA A 190 3.79 19.42 24.00
CA ALA A 190 2.95 18.62 24.89
C ALA A 190 2.67 17.24 24.25
N PRO A 191 2.64 16.17 25.06
CA PRO A 191 2.32 14.84 24.54
C PRO A 191 0.90 14.83 23.97
N LEU A 192 0.71 14.05 22.90
CA LEU A 192 -0.58 13.89 22.18
C LEU A 192 -1.03 15.15 21.43
N ASN A 193 -0.17 16.17 21.26
CA ASN A 193 -0.48 17.22 20.30
C ASN A 193 -0.69 16.61 18.90
N ILE A 194 -1.45 17.27 18.03
CA ILE A 194 -1.82 16.68 16.73
C ILE A 194 -0.60 16.34 15.84
N TYR A 195 0.56 16.95 16.07
CA TYR A 195 1.81 16.69 15.35
C TYR A 195 2.68 15.59 15.99
N ASP A 196 2.17 14.90 17.01
CA ASP A 196 2.71 13.63 17.49
C ASP A 196 2.12 12.43 16.73
N PHE A 197 1.04 12.62 15.99
CA PHE A 197 0.43 11.60 15.13
C PHE A 197 1.07 11.67 13.73
N GLY A 198 1.16 10.52 13.05
CA GLY A 198 1.51 10.47 11.63
C GLY A 198 0.51 11.28 10.79
N CYS A 199 0.91 11.73 9.60
CA CYS A 199 0.08 12.65 8.81
C CYS A 199 -1.32 12.09 8.50
N TRP A 200 -1.42 10.80 8.16
CA TRP A 200 -2.68 10.11 7.87
C TRP A 200 -3.62 10.11 9.09
N ALA A 201 -3.08 9.79 10.27
CA ALA A 201 -3.82 9.75 11.52
C ALA A 201 -4.19 11.17 11.98
N ARG A 202 -3.29 12.15 11.84
CA ARG A 202 -3.55 13.55 12.17
C ARG A 202 -4.74 14.11 11.40
N GLN A 203 -4.74 13.91 10.09
CA GLN A 203 -5.81 14.40 9.21
C GLN A 203 -7.14 13.67 9.43
N THR A 204 -7.11 12.46 9.99
CA THR A 204 -8.31 11.72 10.41
C THR A 204 -8.81 12.20 11.78
N ILE A 205 -7.90 12.43 12.73
CA ILE A 205 -8.22 12.77 14.12
C ILE A 205 -8.82 14.18 14.22
N VAL A 206 -8.26 15.17 13.54
CA VAL A 206 -8.76 16.56 13.62
C VAL A 206 -10.25 16.66 13.27
N PRO A 207 -10.75 16.16 12.12
CA PRO A 207 -12.19 16.15 11.85
C PRO A 207 -12.97 15.26 12.81
N LEU A 208 -12.46 14.09 13.20
CA LEU A 208 -13.16 13.23 14.16
C LEU A 208 -13.33 13.86 15.54
N THR A 209 -12.47 14.81 15.94
CA THR A 209 -12.70 15.59 17.17
C THR A 209 -13.98 16.43 17.09
N ILE A 210 -14.33 16.92 15.89
CA ILE A 210 -15.55 17.69 15.62
C ILE A 210 -16.75 16.74 15.60
N VAL A 211 -16.64 15.62 14.90
CA VAL A 211 -17.69 14.59 14.84
C VAL A 211 -18.03 14.09 16.25
N SER A 212 -17.01 13.74 17.04
CA SER A 212 -17.14 13.25 18.42
C SER A 212 -17.69 14.31 19.38
N ALA A 213 -17.39 15.60 19.14
CA ALA A 213 -17.99 16.70 19.91
C ALA A 213 -19.47 16.92 19.58
N LYS A 214 -19.88 16.64 18.34
CA LYS A 214 -21.25 16.85 17.85
C LYS A 214 -22.16 15.66 18.13
N ARG A 215 -21.63 14.44 18.14
CA ARG A 215 -22.37 13.18 18.35
C ARG A 215 -23.65 13.08 17.52
N PRO A 216 -23.57 13.29 16.19
CA PRO A 216 -24.77 13.31 15.37
C PRO A 216 -25.37 11.91 15.29
N VAL A 217 -26.70 11.86 15.17
CA VAL A 217 -27.45 10.63 14.91
C VAL A 217 -28.47 10.93 13.82
N ARG A 218 -28.33 10.26 12.68
CA ARG A 218 -29.37 10.15 11.66
C ARG A 218 -30.19 8.89 11.96
N PRO A 219 -31.52 8.88 11.73
CA PRO A 219 -32.29 7.66 11.88
C PRO A 219 -31.74 6.53 10.99
N ALA A 220 -31.50 5.37 11.60
CA ALA A 220 -31.11 4.18 10.86
C ALA A 220 -32.16 3.83 9.79
N PRO A 221 -31.75 3.46 8.56
CA PRO A 221 -32.68 3.03 7.51
C PRO A 221 -33.33 1.67 7.82
N PHE A 222 -32.73 0.86 8.70
CA PHE A 222 -33.19 -0.47 9.09
C PHE A 222 -32.58 -0.92 10.43
N PRO A 223 -33.14 -1.94 11.11
CA PRO A 223 -32.52 -2.55 12.28
C PRO A 223 -31.34 -3.48 11.91
N LEU A 224 -30.45 -3.71 12.89
CA LEU A 224 -29.27 -4.59 12.82
C LEU A 224 -29.23 -5.59 13.99
N ASP A 225 -30.40 -5.95 14.54
CA ASP A 225 -30.51 -6.83 15.72
C ASP A 225 -29.76 -8.16 15.52
N GLU A 226 -29.74 -8.66 14.28
CA GLU A 226 -29.05 -9.89 13.91
C GLU A 226 -27.51 -9.82 13.97
N LEU A 227 -26.91 -8.64 14.13
CA LEU A 227 -25.45 -8.49 14.24
C LEU A 227 -24.96 -8.45 15.70
N HIS A 228 -25.87 -8.44 16.67
CA HIS A 228 -25.51 -8.51 18.08
C HIS A 228 -25.31 -9.97 18.52
N ALA A 229 -24.25 -10.22 19.29
CA ALA A 229 -24.06 -11.53 19.93
C ALA A 229 -25.19 -11.81 20.95
N ASP A 230 -25.57 -10.78 21.71
CA ASP A 230 -26.79 -10.75 22.53
C ASP A 230 -27.51 -9.41 22.32
N PRO A 231 -28.69 -9.39 21.66
CA PRO A 231 -29.47 -8.17 21.48
C PRO A 231 -29.96 -7.54 22.79
N ALA A 232 -30.06 -8.31 23.89
CA ALA A 232 -30.48 -7.80 25.19
C ALA A 232 -29.33 -7.09 25.94
N ASP A 233 -28.08 -7.43 25.63
CA ASP A 233 -26.87 -6.77 26.12
C ASP A 233 -25.96 -6.40 24.93
N PRO A 234 -26.33 -5.35 24.15
CA PRO A 234 -25.66 -5.02 22.90
C PRO A 234 -24.23 -4.50 23.08
N ASN A 235 -23.82 -4.14 24.30
CA ASN A 235 -22.48 -3.69 24.64
C ASN A 235 -22.05 -4.25 26.01
N PRO A 236 -21.62 -5.52 26.05
CA PRO A 236 -21.25 -6.17 27.30
C PRO A 236 -20.03 -5.49 27.93
N ALA A 237 -20.08 -5.30 29.25
CA ALA A 237 -19.02 -4.63 29.98
C ALA A 237 -17.68 -5.41 29.88
N LYS A 238 -16.64 -4.75 29.37
CA LYS A 238 -15.28 -5.31 29.33
C LYS A 238 -14.48 -4.92 30.58
N PRO A 239 -13.73 -5.85 31.19
CA PRO A 239 -12.85 -5.53 32.31
C PRO A 239 -11.76 -4.55 31.86
N LEU A 240 -11.44 -3.56 32.71
CA LEU A 240 -10.34 -2.64 32.44
C LEU A 240 -8.99 -3.34 32.57
N ALA A 241 -8.03 -2.92 31.75
CA ALA A 241 -6.64 -3.32 31.91
C ALA A 241 -6.10 -2.88 33.29
N PRO A 242 -5.07 -3.59 33.81
CA PRO A 242 -4.47 -3.29 35.11
C PRO A 242 -4.07 -1.82 35.26
N VAL A 243 -4.27 -1.21 36.44
CA VAL A 243 -3.94 0.21 36.69
C VAL A 243 -2.46 0.51 36.44
N ALA A 244 -1.58 -0.48 36.70
CA ALA A 244 -0.14 -0.37 36.49
C ALA A 244 0.28 -0.48 35.02
N SER A 245 -0.64 -0.78 34.10
CA SER A 245 -0.38 -0.78 32.65
C SER A 245 -0.74 0.57 32.03
N TRP A 246 -0.06 0.93 30.94
CA TRP A 246 -0.40 2.12 30.18
C TRP A 246 -1.83 2.07 29.64
N ASP A 247 -2.27 0.95 29.09
CA ASP A 247 -3.63 0.78 28.56
C ASP A 247 -4.66 1.02 29.66
N GLY A 248 -4.40 0.52 30.87
CA GLY A 248 -5.26 0.78 32.02
C GLY A 248 -5.29 2.27 32.40
N ALA A 249 -4.14 2.96 32.36
CA ALA A 249 -4.09 4.39 32.62
C ALA A 249 -4.89 5.18 31.57
N PHE A 250 -4.73 4.86 30.28
CA PHE A 250 -5.44 5.51 29.18
C PHE A 250 -6.94 5.22 29.15
N GLN A 251 -7.37 4.00 29.47
CA GLN A 251 -8.80 3.68 29.63
C GLN A 251 -9.45 4.45 30.80
N ARG A 252 -8.69 4.73 31.87
CA ARG A 252 -9.17 5.54 33.00
C ARG A 252 -9.14 7.03 32.67
N LEU A 253 -8.14 7.49 31.92
CA LEU A 253 -8.10 8.83 31.37
C LEU A 253 -9.32 9.08 30.48
N ASP A 254 -9.66 8.14 29.61
CA ASP A 254 -10.86 8.20 28.78
C ASP A 254 -12.15 8.33 29.62
N LYS A 255 -12.30 7.51 30.67
CA LYS A 255 -13.40 7.68 31.65
C LYS A 255 -13.43 9.06 32.31
N ALA A 256 -12.27 9.64 32.63
CA ALA A 256 -12.17 10.99 33.15
C ALA A 256 -12.56 12.03 32.08
N MET A 257 -12.16 11.83 30.83
CA MET A 257 -12.54 12.67 29.70
C MET A 257 -14.05 12.67 29.45
N HIS A 258 -14.73 11.53 29.61
CA HIS A 258 -16.19 11.47 29.57
C HIS A 258 -16.85 12.35 30.64
N GLN A 259 -16.26 12.46 31.84
CA GLN A 259 -16.76 13.37 32.88
C GLN A 259 -16.40 14.81 32.59
N LEU A 260 -15.17 15.08 32.17
CA LEU A 260 -14.71 16.42 31.78
C LEU A 260 -15.57 17.00 30.66
N ARG A 261 -16.02 16.17 29.70
CA ARG A 261 -16.93 16.55 28.63
C ARG A 261 -18.19 17.23 29.13
N LYS A 262 -18.77 16.72 30.21
CA LYS A 262 -20.04 17.21 30.80
C LYS A 262 -19.91 18.61 31.39
N VAL A 263 -18.69 18.97 31.82
CA VAL A 263 -18.40 20.26 32.48
C VAL A 263 -17.55 21.21 31.63
N ALA A 264 -17.04 20.75 30.48
CA ALA A 264 -16.19 21.54 29.60
C ALA A 264 -16.89 22.83 29.13
N PRO A 265 -16.20 24.00 29.17
CA PRO A 265 -16.80 25.26 28.76
C PRO A 265 -17.25 25.25 27.30
N ARG A 266 -18.56 25.43 27.06
CA ARG A 266 -19.16 25.40 25.71
C ARG A 266 -18.51 26.39 24.72
N ARG A 267 -18.04 27.55 25.21
CA ARG A 267 -17.35 28.56 24.40
C ARG A 267 -15.97 28.09 23.95
N LEU A 268 -15.21 27.42 24.83
CA LEU A 268 -13.91 26.84 24.50
C LEU A 268 -14.07 25.73 23.45
N ARG A 269 -15.01 24.81 23.67
CA ARG A 269 -15.31 23.73 22.71
C ARG A 269 -15.69 24.27 21.33
N ARG A 270 -16.53 25.31 21.28
CA ARG A 270 -16.90 25.96 20.02
C ARG A 270 -15.70 26.61 19.34
N ALA A 271 -14.84 27.30 20.10
CA ALA A 271 -13.62 27.87 19.56
C ALA A 271 -12.70 26.78 18.99
N ALA A 272 -12.52 25.68 19.72
CA ALA A 272 -11.70 24.55 19.30
C ALA A 272 -12.21 23.91 18.01
N MET A 273 -13.53 23.66 17.90
CA MET A 273 -14.13 23.17 16.64
C MET A 273 -13.94 24.15 15.48
N ASN A 274 -14.04 25.46 15.72
CA ASN A 274 -13.79 26.46 14.67
C ASN A 274 -12.31 26.46 14.23
N SER A 275 -11.37 26.28 15.16
CA SER A 275 -9.94 26.14 14.85
C SER A 275 -9.67 24.86 14.06
N ALA A 276 -10.27 23.73 14.46
CA ALA A 276 -10.18 22.48 13.73
C ALA A 276 -10.78 22.59 12.31
N ALA A 277 -11.92 23.27 12.15
CA ALA A 277 -12.52 23.51 10.84
C ALA A 277 -11.61 24.33 9.90
N ARG A 278 -10.96 25.38 10.42
CA ARG A 278 -9.97 26.14 9.66
C ARG A 278 -8.78 25.27 9.27
N TRP A 279 -8.28 24.48 10.22
CA TRP A 279 -7.18 23.55 9.98
C TRP A 279 -7.50 22.57 8.85
N ILE A 280 -8.72 22.01 8.82
CA ILE A 280 -9.22 21.13 7.76
C ILE A 280 -9.26 21.89 6.43
N ILE A 281 -9.91 23.05 6.36
CA ILE A 281 -10.06 23.81 5.12
C ILE A 281 -8.70 24.25 4.54
N GLU A 282 -7.76 24.65 5.39
CA GLU A 282 -6.41 25.06 4.97
C GLU A 282 -5.58 23.92 4.36
N ARG A 283 -5.98 22.66 4.57
CA ARG A 283 -5.28 21.45 4.11
C ARG A 283 -6.03 20.66 3.05
N GLN A 284 -7.14 21.21 2.54
CA GLN A 284 -7.78 20.61 1.38
C GLN A 284 -6.85 20.78 0.17
N GLU A 285 -6.59 19.68 -0.52
CA GLU A 285 -5.73 19.66 -1.70
C GLU A 285 -6.46 20.13 -2.96
N ASN A 286 -5.71 20.34 -4.04
CA ASN A 286 -6.25 20.88 -5.30
C ASN A 286 -7.28 19.94 -5.94
N ASP A 287 -7.16 18.63 -5.70
CA ASP A 287 -8.15 17.63 -6.07
C ASP A 287 -9.33 17.55 -5.08
N GLY A 288 -9.44 18.46 -4.12
CA GLY A 288 -10.50 18.45 -3.12
C GLY A 288 -10.36 17.41 -2.01
N CYS A 289 -9.39 16.49 -2.10
CA CYS A 289 -9.14 15.48 -1.08
C CYS A 289 -8.41 16.09 0.13
N TRP A 290 -8.21 15.27 1.17
CA TRP A 290 -7.37 15.61 2.31
C TRP A 290 -6.32 14.52 2.46
N GLY A 291 -5.06 14.88 2.21
CA GLY A 291 -3.93 13.97 2.38
C GLY A 291 -3.85 12.85 1.35
N GLY A 292 -4.63 12.92 0.26
CA GLY A 292 -4.63 11.89 -0.78
C GLY A 292 -5.28 10.55 -0.37
N ILE A 293 -5.93 10.47 0.79
CA ILE A 293 -6.47 9.22 1.35
C ILE A 293 -7.93 9.33 1.81
N GLN A 294 -8.65 8.21 1.72
CA GLN A 294 -10.09 8.15 2.01
C GLN A 294 -10.47 8.62 3.44
N PRO A 295 -9.84 8.14 4.54
CA PRO A 295 -10.40 8.40 5.87
C PRO A 295 -10.45 9.89 6.25
N PRO A 296 -9.37 10.68 6.06
CA PRO A 296 -9.43 12.12 6.22
C PRO A 296 -10.48 12.80 5.34
N ALA A 297 -10.63 12.39 4.08
CA ALA A 297 -11.58 13.01 3.17
C ALA A 297 -13.01 12.82 3.67
N VAL A 298 -13.37 11.58 4.01
CA VAL A 298 -14.71 11.24 4.51
C VAL A 298 -15.03 11.98 5.81
N TYR A 299 -14.13 11.93 6.79
CA TYR A 299 -14.40 12.58 8.07
C TYR A 299 -14.37 14.10 7.99
N SER A 300 -13.55 14.69 7.11
CA SER A 300 -13.55 16.14 6.87
C SER A 300 -14.87 16.62 6.28
N VAL A 301 -15.43 15.91 5.30
CA VAL A 301 -16.75 16.19 4.74
C VAL A 301 -17.84 16.10 5.83
N ILE A 302 -17.84 15.06 6.65
CA ILE A 302 -18.79 14.92 7.78
C ILE A 302 -18.64 16.08 8.76
N ALA A 303 -17.41 16.40 9.17
CA ALA A 303 -17.12 17.44 10.14
C ALA A 303 -17.60 18.82 9.66
N LEU A 304 -17.31 19.17 8.40
CA LEU A 304 -17.75 20.44 7.81
C LEU A 304 -19.27 20.50 7.65
N HIS A 305 -19.92 19.41 7.20
CA HIS A 305 -21.38 19.32 7.15
C HIS A 305 -22.01 19.58 8.54
N LEU A 306 -21.47 18.98 9.60
CA LEU A 306 -21.94 19.18 10.99
C LEU A 306 -21.72 20.58 11.55
N LEU A 307 -20.82 21.35 10.94
CA LEU A 307 -20.59 22.76 11.24
C LEU A 307 -21.48 23.70 10.41
N GLY A 308 -22.30 23.16 9.50
CA GLY A 308 -23.29 23.91 8.73
C GLY A 308 -22.81 24.35 7.35
N TYR A 309 -21.73 23.78 6.83
CA TYR A 309 -21.34 24.00 5.44
C TYR A 309 -22.35 23.30 4.52
N ASP A 310 -22.91 24.08 3.59
CA ASP A 310 -23.84 23.58 2.58
C ASP A 310 -23.11 22.66 1.58
N LEU A 311 -23.79 21.66 1.04
CA LEU A 311 -23.20 20.71 0.08
C LEU A 311 -22.69 21.41 -1.21
N GLN A 312 -23.24 22.57 -1.56
CA GLN A 312 -22.81 23.40 -2.68
C GLN A 312 -21.66 24.36 -2.33
N HIS A 313 -21.25 24.43 -1.05
CA HIS A 313 -20.08 25.20 -0.66
C HIS A 313 -18.84 24.66 -1.40
N PRO A 314 -17.94 25.52 -1.92
CA PRO A 314 -16.80 25.08 -2.75
C PRO A 314 -15.97 23.94 -2.14
N VAL A 315 -15.62 24.05 -0.86
CA VAL A 315 -14.88 23.00 -0.11
C VAL A 315 -15.66 21.68 -0.05
N MET A 316 -16.97 21.72 0.15
CA MET A 316 -17.81 20.52 0.23
C MET A 316 -17.93 19.85 -1.13
N ARG A 317 -18.19 20.63 -2.18
CA ARG A 317 -18.28 20.13 -3.55
C ARG A 317 -16.96 19.49 -3.99
N ALA A 318 -15.83 20.17 -3.77
CA ALA A 318 -14.52 19.63 -4.12
C ALA A 318 -14.23 18.31 -3.40
N GLY A 319 -14.56 18.19 -2.11
CA GLY A 319 -14.37 16.96 -1.34
C GLY A 319 -15.29 15.81 -1.77
N LEU A 320 -16.50 16.09 -2.25
CA LEU A 320 -17.38 15.06 -2.82
C LEU A 320 -16.88 14.61 -4.20
N GLU A 321 -16.48 15.56 -5.04
CA GLU A 321 -15.89 15.26 -6.35
C GLU A 321 -14.58 14.46 -6.24
N SER A 322 -13.80 14.65 -5.16
CA SER A 322 -12.57 13.87 -4.93
C SER A 322 -12.88 12.41 -4.65
N LEU A 323 -13.90 12.13 -3.82
CA LEU A 323 -14.36 10.76 -3.56
C LEU A 323 -14.91 10.08 -4.82
N ASP A 324 -15.51 10.84 -5.73
CA ASP A 324 -15.92 10.32 -7.04
C ASP A 324 -14.73 10.03 -7.96
N ARG A 325 -13.66 10.84 -7.92
CA ARG A 325 -12.42 10.62 -8.69
C ARG A 325 -11.67 9.35 -8.28
N PHE A 326 -11.76 8.96 -7.01
CA PHE A 326 -11.10 7.77 -6.47
C PHE A 326 -11.87 6.47 -6.80
N ALA A 327 -13.03 6.57 -7.47
CA ALA A 327 -13.81 5.41 -7.85
C ALA A 327 -13.36 4.83 -9.20
N ILE A 328 -13.05 3.53 -9.19
CA ILE A 328 -12.79 2.73 -10.38
C ILE A 328 -14.08 2.04 -10.81
N TRP A 329 -14.50 2.30 -12.04
CA TRP A 329 -15.65 1.66 -12.67
C TRP A 329 -15.16 0.54 -13.58
N ARG A 330 -15.45 -0.70 -13.21
CA ARG A 330 -15.04 -1.89 -13.98
C ARG A 330 -16.02 -2.12 -15.14
N GLU A 331 -15.55 -2.82 -16.18
CA GLU A 331 -16.37 -3.11 -17.38
C GLU A 331 -17.64 -3.90 -17.06
N ASP A 332 -17.61 -4.71 -16.01
CA ASP A 332 -18.76 -5.47 -15.56
C ASP A 332 -19.81 -4.59 -14.85
N GLY A 333 -19.54 -3.30 -14.64
CA GLY A 333 -20.42 -2.35 -13.96
C GLY A 333 -20.31 -2.37 -12.43
N SER A 334 -19.37 -3.14 -11.88
CA SER A 334 -18.98 -3.00 -10.47
C SER A 334 -18.15 -1.73 -10.26
N ARG A 335 -18.19 -1.19 -9.04
CA ARG A 335 -17.43 0.00 -8.64
C ARG A 335 -16.63 -0.32 -7.38
N MET A 336 -15.35 0.02 -7.40
CA MET A 336 -14.43 -0.07 -6.26
C MET A 336 -13.88 1.33 -5.96
N ILE A 337 -13.66 1.66 -4.69
CA ILE A 337 -12.99 2.91 -4.30
C ILE A 337 -11.55 2.62 -3.91
N GLU A 338 -10.62 3.34 -4.52
CA GLU A 338 -9.21 3.30 -4.13
C GLU A 338 -9.01 4.04 -2.80
N ALA A 339 -8.18 3.48 -1.92
CA ALA A 339 -7.88 4.12 -0.63
C ALA A 339 -7.01 5.38 -0.80
N CYS A 340 -6.13 5.36 -1.80
CA CYS A 340 -5.30 6.43 -2.35
C CYS A 340 -4.98 6.12 -3.83
N GLN A 341 -4.34 7.04 -4.54
CA GLN A 341 -3.94 6.85 -5.94
C GLN A 341 -2.42 6.99 -6.06
N SER A 342 -1.75 6.11 -6.81
CA SER A 342 -0.28 5.96 -6.81
C SER A 342 0.48 6.49 -8.04
N PRO A 343 0.07 7.57 -8.74
CA PRO A 343 0.64 7.93 -10.04
C PRO A 343 2.11 8.35 -9.99
N VAL A 344 2.56 9.07 -8.95
CA VAL A 344 3.96 9.51 -8.88
C VAL A 344 4.88 8.32 -8.63
N TRP A 345 4.53 7.51 -7.64
CA TRP A 345 5.18 6.24 -7.31
C TRP A 345 5.25 5.29 -8.51
N ASP A 346 4.12 5.07 -9.17
CA ASP A 346 4.04 4.19 -10.33
C ASP A 346 4.88 4.72 -11.50
N THR A 347 4.92 6.04 -11.70
CA THR A 347 5.67 6.67 -12.80
C THR A 347 7.17 6.62 -12.57
N CYS A 348 7.66 6.88 -11.34
CA CYS A 348 9.09 6.80 -11.06
C CYS A 348 9.60 5.36 -11.16
N LEU A 349 8.85 4.37 -10.63
CA LEU A 349 9.18 2.96 -10.76
C LEU A 349 9.11 2.47 -12.21
N ALA A 350 8.10 2.87 -12.98
CA ALA A 350 8.02 2.53 -14.41
C ALA A 350 9.19 3.12 -15.21
N THR A 351 9.58 4.37 -14.91
CA THR A 351 10.71 5.03 -15.54
C THR A 351 12.02 4.28 -15.24
N ILE A 352 12.24 3.89 -13.98
CA ILE A 352 13.39 3.07 -13.57
C ILE A 352 13.38 1.74 -14.31
N ALA A 353 12.25 1.01 -14.30
CA ALA A 353 12.11 -0.29 -14.92
C ALA A 353 12.42 -0.26 -16.42
N LEU A 354 11.90 0.74 -17.15
CA LEU A 354 12.13 0.89 -18.58
C LEU A 354 13.59 1.20 -18.92
N VAL A 355 14.25 2.07 -18.16
CA VAL A 355 15.67 2.37 -18.39
C VAL A 355 16.55 1.16 -18.05
N ASP A 356 16.28 0.48 -16.93
CA ASP A 356 16.99 -0.72 -16.50
C ASP A 356 16.77 -1.88 -17.52
N ALA A 357 15.63 -1.87 -18.23
CA ALA A 357 15.32 -2.76 -19.36
C ALA A 357 15.97 -2.38 -20.70
N GLY A 358 16.82 -1.35 -20.72
CA GLY A 358 17.58 -0.94 -21.91
C GLY A 358 16.84 0.00 -22.86
N VAL A 359 15.70 0.58 -22.46
CA VAL A 359 15.07 1.66 -23.24
C VAL A 359 16.02 2.88 -23.25
N PRO A 360 16.29 3.52 -24.40
CA PRO A 360 17.18 4.66 -24.47
C PRO A 360 16.76 5.77 -23.50
N ALA A 361 17.70 6.33 -22.75
CA ALA A 361 17.42 7.35 -21.72
C ALA A 361 16.74 8.63 -22.25
N ASP A 362 16.83 8.90 -23.56
CA ASP A 362 16.18 10.01 -24.27
C ASP A 362 14.91 9.57 -25.04
N HIS A 363 14.38 8.37 -24.76
CA HIS A 363 13.15 7.89 -25.37
C HIS A 363 12.00 8.88 -25.09
N PRO A 364 11.17 9.25 -26.09
CA PRO A 364 10.16 10.30 -25.93
C PRO A 364 9.20 10.08 -24.76
N GLN A 365 8.81 8.83 -24.50
CA GLN A 365 7.93 8.50 -23.36
C GLN A 365 8.62 8.71 -22.01
N LEU A 366 9.93 8.46 -21.89
CA LEU A 366 10.69 8.70 -20.66
C LEU A 366 10.92 10.20 -20.44
N VAL A 367 11.23 10.95 -21.50
CA VAL A 367 11.34 12.41 -21.42
C VAL A 367 10.02 13.03 -20.97
N LYS A 368 8.90 12.53 -21.51
CA LYS A 368 7.56 12.98 -21.11
C LYS A 368 7.21 12.63 -19.65
N ALA A 369 7.61 11.44 -19.18
CA ALA A 369 7.47 11.05 -17.79
C ALA A 369 8.28 11.96 -16.85
N ALA A 370 9.52 12.28 -17.25
CA ALA A 370 10.34 13.24 -16.53
C ALA A 370 9.73 14.64 -16.51
N ASP A 371 9.19 15.13 -17.64
CA ASP A 371 8.48 16.42 -17.70
C ASP A 371 7.27 16.46 -16.75
N TRP A 372 6.50 15.36 -16.69
CA TRP A 372 5.38 15.22 -15.78
C TRP A 372 5.83 15.20 -14.32
N MET A 373 6.80 14.36 -13.94
CA MET A 373 7.36 14.33 -12.57
C MET A 373 7.95 15.69 -12.17
N LEU A 374 8.63 16.41 -13.07
CA LEU A 374 9.09 17.78 -12.81
C LEU A 374 7.96 18.78 -12.59
N GLY A 375 6.76 18.51 -13.12
CA GLY A 375 5.55 19.28 -12.88
C GLY A 375 4.93 19.02 -11.51
N GLU A 376 5.08 17.80 -11.00
CA GLU A 376 4.58 17.35 -9.69
C GLU A 376 5.49 17.75 -8.51
N GLU A 377 6.60 18.46 -8.76
CA GLU A 377 7.47 18.91 -7.68
C GLU A 377 6.77 19.92 -6.75
N ILE A 378 6.78 19.62 -5.45
CA ILE A 378 6.14 20.46 -4.45
C ILE A 378 7.08 21.59 -4.03
N VAL A 379 6.69 22.82 -4.38
CA VAL A 379 7.44 24.06 -4.10
C VAL A 379 6.85 24.89 -2.94
N ARG A 380 5.97 24.30 -2.13
CA ARG A 380 5.35 24.94 -0.95
C ARG A 380 5.57 24.12 0.34
N PRO A 381 5.62 24.75 1.53
CA PRO A 381 5.75 24.02 2.78
C PRO A 381 4.46 23.28 3.13
N GLY A 382 4.61 22.03 3.57
CA GLY A 382 3.54 21.20 4.12
C GLY A 382 3.59 21.10 5.65
N ASP A 383 2.88 20.13 6.21
CA ASP A 383 2.82 19.92 7.65
C ASP A 383 4.19 19.54 8.26
N TRP A 384 5.06 18.89 7.48
CA TRP A 384 6.45 18.57 7.86
C TRP A 384 7.24 19.80 8.34
N SER A 385 6.89 20.99 7.82
CA SER A 385 7.52 22.27 8.18
C SER A 385 7.29 22.64 9.65
N VAL A 386 6.33 22.00 10.33
CA VAL A 386 6.14 22.15 11.78
C VAL A 386 7.38 21.75 12.57
N LYS A 387 8.07 20.69 12.13
CA LYS A 387 9.33 20.20 12.74
C LYS A 387 10.57 20.74 12.02
N ARG A 388 10.43 21.20 10.77
CA ARG A 388 11.53 21.75 9.94
C ARG A 388 11.15 23.09 9.28
N PRO A 389 10.89 24.16 10.05
CA PRO A 389 10.33 25.40 9.52
C PRO A 389 11.27 26.20 8.61
N GLN A 390 12.57 25.89 8.64
CA GLN A 390 13.60 26.56 7.83
C GLN A 390 14.09 25.70 6.66
N LEU A 391 13.56 24.49 6.51
CA LEU A 391 13.91 23.61 5.39
C LEU A 391 13.10 24.08 4.16
N PRO A 392 13.74 24.45 3.05
CA PRO A 392 13.02 24.78 1.83
C PRO A 392 12.31 23.54 1.25
N PRO A 393 11.14 23.70 0.62
CA PRO A 393 10.43 22.61 -0.04
C PRO A 393 11.21 22.08 -1.27
N GLY A 394 10.81 20.91 -1.74
CA GLY A 394 11.37 20.23 -2.91
C GLY A 394 11.10 18.72 -2.93
N GLY A 395 10.03 18.26 -2.28
CA GLY A 395 9.64 16.85 -2.28
C GLY A 395 8.60 16.55 -3.35
N TRP A 396 8.28 15.29 -3.50
CA TRP A 396 7.16 14.76 -4.28
C TRP A 396 6.22 14.03 -3.34
N ALA A 397 4.95 13.94 -3.72
CA ALA A 397 3.98 13.12 -3.03
C ALA A 397 3.67 11.87 -3.85
N PHE A 398 3.02 10.90 -3.23
CA PHE A 398 2.51 9.69 -3.86
C PHE A 398 1.40 9.93 -4.90
N GLU A 399 0.45 10.83 -4.59
CA GLU A 399 -0.73 11.16 -5.40
C GLU A 399 -0.49 12.25 -6.45
N PHE A 400 -1.47 12.48 -7.33
CA PHE A 400 -1.50 13.64 -8.26
C PHE A 400 -1.50 14.99 -7.54
N HIS A 401 -2.14 15.08 -6.37
CA HIS A 401 -2.39 16.34 -5.68
C HIS A 401 -2.32 16.13 -4.18
N ASN A 402 -1.15 16.37 -3.58
CA ASN A 402 -0.96 16.21 -2.15
C ASN A 402 0.18 17.08 -1.59
N ASP A 403 0.23 18.35 -2.00
CA ASP A 403 1.35 19.24 -1.72
C ASP A 403 1.60 19.50 -0.21
N ASN A 404 0.61 19.30 0.67
CA ASN A 404 0.83 19.43 2.12
C ASN A 404 1.61 18.23 2.70
N TYR A 405 1.67 17.13 1.97
CA TYR A 405 2.19 15.84 2.44
C TYR A 405 3.08 15.17 1.38
N PRO A 406 4.17 15.83 0.92
CA PRO A 406 5.24 15.10 0.24
C PRO A 406 5.77 14.00 1.15
N ASP A 407 6.10 12.87 0.56
CA ASP A 407 6.70 11.72 1.22
C ASP A 407 8.16 11.53 0.78
N ILE A 408 8.90 10.86 1.65
CA ILE A 408 10.36 10.79 1.61
C ILE A 408 10.86 9.76 0.60
N ASP A 409 10.14 8.66 0.44
CA ASP A 409 10.44 7.59 -0.50
C ASP A 409 10.05 7.90 -1.95
N ASP A 410 8.87 8.47 -2.23
CA ASP A 410 8.55 9.00 -3.57
C ASP A 410 9.59 10.05 -3.98
N THR A 411 9.96 10.96 -3.06
CA THR A 411 11.02 11.94 -3.34
C THR A 411 12.34 11.26 -3.70
N ALA A 412 12.70 10.15 -3.04
CA ALA A 412 13.93 9.41 -3.33
C ALA A 412 13.86 8.69 -4.69
N GLU A 413 12.76 8.00 -4.97
CA GLU A 413 12.57 7.24 -6.20
C GLU A 413 12.39 8.16 -7.42
N VAL A 414 11.72 9.31 -7.27
CA VAL A 414 11.62 10.32 -8.33
C VAL A 414 13.01 10.87 -8.68
N VAL A 415 13.87 11.14 -7.69
CA VAL A 415 15.26 11.55 -7.96
C VAL A 415 16.01 10.46 -8.72
N LEU A 416 15.88 9.20 -8.29
CA LEU A 416 16.50 8.05 -8.96
C LEU A 416 15.99 7.86 -10.40
N ALA A 417 14.70 8.12 -10.66
CA ALA A 417 14.10 8.07 -11.98
C ALA A 417 14.60 9.23 -12.87
N LEU A 418 14.56 10.47 -12.37
CA LEU A 418 15.03 11.65 -13.11
C LEU A 418 16.52 11.54 -13.48
N ARG A 419 17.36 11.01 -12.57
CA ARG A 419 18.79 10.79 -12.82
C ARG A 419 19.05 9.81 -13.97
N ARG A 420 18.11 8.92 -14.27
CA ARG A 420 18.20 7.94 -15.37
C ARG A 420 17.78 8.51 -16.73
N VAL A 421 17.03 9.61 -16.78
CA VAL A 421 16.49 10.17 -18.01
C VAL A 421 17.42 11.24 -18.60
N ARG A 422 17.72 11.13 -19.90
CA ARG A 422 18.43 12.17 -20.66
C ARG A 422 17.42 13.19 -21.17
N HIS A 423 17.14 14.18 -20.32
CA HIS A 423 16.22 15.27 -20.63
C HIS A 423 16.84 16.34 -21.54
N HIS A 424 16.01 17.04 -22.33
CA HIS A 424 16.45 18.10 -23.25
C HIS A 424 16.85 19.40 -22.52
N ASP A 425 16.34 19.59 -21.30
CA ASP A 425 16.71 20.64 -20.36
C ASP A 425 17.36 20.00 -19.11
N PRO A 426 18.67 19.72 -19.14
CA PRO A 426 19.36 19.07 -18.03
C PRO A 426 19.45 19.98 -16.80
N ASP A 427 19.53 21.30 -16.96
CA ASP A 427 19.61 22.24 -15.84
C ASP A 427 18.32 22.22 -15.01
N ARG A 428 17.15 22.14 -15.67
CA ARG A 428 15.87 21.97 -14.96
C ARG A 428 15.85 20.70 -14.11
N VAL A 429 16.35 19.58 -14.66
CA VAL A 429 16.44 18.29 -13.95
C VAL A 429 17.41 18.37 -12.77
N GLU A 430 18.64 18.84 -12.99
CA GLU A 430 19.65 18.95 -11.92
C GLU A 430 19.16 19.84 -10.77
N ASN A 431 18.47 20.95 -11.11
CA ASN A 431 17.93 21.84 -10.10
C ASN A 431 16.82 21.18 -9.28
N ALA A 432 15.94 20.38 -9.89
CA ALA A 432 14.90 19.63 -9.19
C ALA A 432 15.52 18.53 -8.31
N ILE A 433 16.45 17.74 -8.84
CA ILE A 433 17.20 16.72 -8.08
C ILE A 433 17.87 17.36 -6.86
N GLY A 434 18.57 18.48 -7.04
CA GLY A 434 19.22 19.18 -5.93
C GLY A 434 18.25 19.67 -4.84
N ARG A 435 17.01 20.00 -5.20
CA ARG A 435 15.96 20.36 -4.22
C ARG A 435 15.45 19.13 -3.48
N GLY A 436 15.16 18.03 -4.18
CA GLY A 436 14.78 16.73 -3.60
C GLY A 436 15.80 16.19 -2.61
N VAL A 437 17.06 16.12 -3.03
CA VAL A 437 18.17 15.66 -2.19
C VAL A 437 18.31 16.53 -0.92
N ARG A 438 18.23 17.85 -1.06
CA ARG A 438 18.30 18.77 0.09
C ARG A 438 17.12 18.57 1.04
N TRP A 439 15.91 18.40 0.51
CA TRP A 439 14.71 18.18 1.31
C TRP A 439 14.82 16.87 2.08
N ASN A 440 15.12 15.75 1.42
CA ASN A 440 15.33 14.45 2.07
C ASN A 440 16.43 14.50 3.14
N LEU A 441 17.58 15.14 2.89
CA LEU A 441 18.62 15.32 3.92
C LEU A 441 18.13 16.12 5.14
N GLY A 442 17.25 17.10 4.95
CA GLY A 442 16.67 17.90 6.03
C GLY A 442 15.59 17.18 6.83
N MET A 443 14.97 16.17 6.22
CA MET A 443 13.92 15.33 6.79
C MET A 443 14.45 14.16 7.64
N GLN A 444 15.78 14.01 7.78
CA GLN A 444 16.36 12.96 8.61
C GLN A 444 15.97 13.09 10.10
N SER A 445 15.52 11.98 10.69
CA SER A 445 15.24 11.87 12.12
C SER A 445 16.52 11.78 12.95
N LYS A 446 16.38 12.07 14.25
CA LYS A 446 17.51 12.10 15.20
C LYS A 446 18.19 10.75 15.39
N ASN A 447 17.55 9.63 15.07
CA ASN A 447 18.17 8.30 15.10
C ASN A 447 19.05 8.01 13.87
N GLY A 448 18.98 8.84 12.81
CA GLY A 448 19.76 8.66 11.59
C GLY A 448 18.97 8.08 10.42
N ALA A 449 17.70 7.74 10.65
CA ALA A 449 16.82 7.14 9.67
C ALA A 449 15.69 8.10 9.25
N TRP A 450 14.83 7.64 8.35
CA TRP A 450 13.70 8.39 7.82
C TRP A 450 12.39 7.63 8.01
N GLY A 451 11.33 8.35 8.42
CA GLY A 451 9.93 7.91 8.30
C GLY A 451 9.39 8.28 6.92
N ALA A 452 8.10 8.10 6.67
CA ALA A 452 7.51 8.40 5.36
C ALA A 452 7.27 9.90 5.14
N PHE A 453 6.77 10.64 6.13
CA PHE A 453 6.33 12.03 5.94
C PHE A 453 6.94 13.01 6.97
N ASP A 454 7.12 12.57 8.21
CA ASP A 454 7.43 13.46 9.32
C ASP A 454 8.76 13.12 10.02
N VAL A 455 9.40 14.16 10.56
CA VAL A 455 10.64 14.00 11.31
C VAL A 455 10.40 13.78 12.79
N ASP A 456 11.08 12.80 13.38
CA ASP A 456 10.96 12.43 14.79
C ASP A 456 9.50 12.12 15.22
N ASN A 457 8.67 11.56 14.33
CA ASN A 457 7.31 11.14 14.65
C ASN A 457 7.31 9.79 15.41
N THR A 458 7.95 9.79 16.57
CA THR A 458 8.24 8.60 17.38
C THR A 458 7.62 8.70 18.77
N SER A 459 6.55 9.48 18.92
CA SER A 459 5.86 9.64 20.21
C SER A 459 5.26 8.28 20.62
N PRO A 460 5.49 7.80 21.86
CA PRO A 460 5.02 6.48 22.24
C PRO A 460 3.54 6.51 22.72
N PHE A 461 2.90 7.67 22.77
CA PHE A 461 1.58 7.84 23.39
C PHE A 461 0.39 7.62 22.45
N PRO A 462 0.39 8.10 21.18
CA PRO A 462 -0.72 7.91 20.26
C PRO A 462 -1.23 6.46 20.15
N ASN A 463 -0.32 5.50 19.95
CA ASN A 463 -0.64 4.06 19.82
C ASN A 463 -1.31 3.44 21.08
N ARG A 464 -1.42 4.19 22.19
CA ARG A 464 -1.99 3.72 23.46
C ARG A 464 -3.35 4.34 23.78
N LEU A 465 -3.82 5.26 22.94
CA LEU A 465 -5.15 5.82 23.09
C LEU A 465 -6.20 4.75 22.78
N PRO A 466 -7.29 4.61 23.58
CA PRO A 466 -8.34 3.63 23.30
C PRO A 466 -9.02 3.83 21.95
N PHE A 467 -8.90 5.02 21.37
CA PHE A 467 -9.36 5.38 20.04
C PHE A 467 -8.55 4.69 18.92
N CYS A 468 -7.27 4.43 19.16
CA CYS A 468 -6.32 3.93 18.16
C CYS A 468 -6.22 2.40 18.27
N ASP A 469 -7.31 1.70 17.93
CA ASP A 469 -7.41 0.23 17.93
C ASP A 469 -7.27 -0.41 16.54
N PHE A 470 -6.83 0.38 15.55
CA PHE A 470 -6.61 -0.04 14.17
C PHE A 470 -5.40 0.69 13.57
N GLY A 471 -4.50 -0.09 12.96
CA GLY A 471 -3.35 0.41 12.22
C GLY A 471 -2.31 1.12 13.06
N GLU A 472 -1.36 1.76 12.38
CA GLU A 472 -0.36 2.62 13.01
C GLU A 472 -0.85 4.06 13.05
N VAL A 473 -0.60 4.78 14.15
CA VAL A 473 -1.00 6.19 14.28
C VAL A 473 0.18 7.15 14.44
N ILE A 474 1.40 6.62 14.31
CA ILE A 474 2.66 7.37 14.27
C ILE A 474 3.49 6.95 13.05
N ASP A 475 4.46 7.79 12.67
CA ASP A 475 5.32 7.62 11.51
C ASP A 475 6.81 7.50 11.92
N PRO A 476 7.19 6.42 12.63
CA PRO A 476 8.57 6.22 13.02
C PRO A 476 9.41 5.85 11.81
N PRO A 477 10.74 6.11 11.85
CA PRO A 477 11.64 5.66 10.81
C PRO A 477 11.60 4.16 10.55
N SER A 478 11.76 3.77 9.28
CA SER A 478 11.65 2.39 8.80
C SER A 478 12.78 2.03 7.82
N ALA A 479 13.04 0.73 7.66
CA ALA A 479 14.19 0.21 6.91
C ALA A 479 14.06 0.39 5.39
N ASP A 480 12.87 0.19 4.84
CA ASP A 480 12.55 0.42 3.43
C ASP A 480 12.71 1.89 3.04
N VAL A 481 12.06 2.83 3.75
CA VAL A 481 12.19 4.27 3.44
C VAL A 481 13.63 4.75 3.61
N THR A 482 14.31 4.30 4.67
CA THR A 482 15.72 4.63 4.88
C THR A 482 16.61 4.06 3.77
N ALA A 483 16.29 2.87 3.24
CA ALA A 483 17.02 2.28 2.13
C ALA A 483 16.88 3.10 0.85
N HIS A 484 15.65 3.48 0.44
CA HIS A 484 15.45 4.31 -0.76
C HIS A 484 16.21 5.64 -0.67
N VAL A 485 16.18 6.30 0.49
CA VAL A 485 16.96 7.54 0.71
C VAL A 485 18.47 7.27 0.65
N VAL A 486 18.97 6.20 1.27
CA VAL A 486 20.39 5.84 1.22
C VAL A 486 20.84 5.52 -0.21
N GLU A 487 20.02 4.81 -0.99
CA GLU A 487 20.29 4.52 -2.40
C GLU A 487 20.37 5.82 -3.22
N MET A 488 19.36 6.68 -3.12
CA MET A 488 19.35 8.01 -3.75
C MET A 488 20.61 8.80 -3.40
N LEU A 489 20.93 8.92 -2.11
CA LEU A 489 22.11 9.66 -1.66
C LEU A 489 23.42 9.03 -2.15
N ALA A 490 23.48 7.70 -2.25
CA ALA A 490 24.66 7.02 -2.78
C ALA A 490 24.87 7.30 -4.28
N VAL A 491 23.80 7.23 -5.07
CA VAL A 491 23.78 7.54 -6.51
C VAL A 491 24.18 8.99 -6.77
N GLU A 492 23.70 9.92 -5.93
CA GLU A 492 24.07 11.35 -5.98
C GLU A 492 25.48 11.64 -5.43
N GLY A 493 26.30 10.61 -5.16
CA GLY A 493 27.69 10.76 -4.73
C GLY A 493 27.86 11.19 -3.27
N LEU A 494 26.80 11.13 -2.46
CA LEU A 494 26.76 11.53 -1.05
C LEU A 494 26.91 10.35 -0.08
N SER A 495 27.47 9.23 -0.53
CA SER A 495 27.74 8.05 0.31
C SER A 495 28.57 8.38 1.57
N HIS A 496 29.49 9.37 1.49
CA HIS A 496 30.34 9.79 2.60
C HIS A 496 29.78 10.97 3.41
N ASP A 497 28.61 11.50 3.06
CA ASP A 497 27.96 12.53 3.89
C ASP A 497 27.67 11.93 5.28
N PRO A 498 27.97 12.65 6.38
CA PRO A 498 27.72 12.16 7.73
C PRO A 498 26.27 11.71 7.95
N ARG A 499 25.30 12.34 7.30
CA ARG A 499 23.88 11.97 7.40
C ARG A 499 23.61 10.63 6.72
N THR A 500 24.13 10.42 5.51
CA THR A 500 24.04 9.13 4.80
C THR A 500 24.70 8.01 5.61
N ARG A 501 25.87 8.26 6.21
CA ARG A 501 26.57 7.28 7.05
C ARG A 501 25.74 6.86 8.26
N ARG A 502 25.01 7.78 8.90
CA ARG A 502 24.09 7.46 9.99
C ARG A 502 22.90 6.61 9.53
N GLY A 503 22.40 6.82 8.32
CA GLY A 503 21.38 5.97 7.71
C GLY A 503 21.88 4.55 7.49
N ILE A 504 23.09 4.41 6.93
CA ILE A 504 23.76 3.11 6.72
C ILE A 504 23.97 2.39 8.06
N GLU A 505 24.50 3.08 9.07
CA GLU A 505 24.71 2.54 10.42
C GLU A 505 23.39 2.08 11.05
N TRP A 506 22.31 2.86 10.87
CA TRP A 506 21.00 2.50 11.37
C TRP A 506 20.45 1.25 10.67
N LEU A 507 20.53 1.16 9.34
CA LEU A 507 20.14 -0.05 8.59
C LEU A 507 20.90 -1.29 9.05
N LEU A 508 22.21 -1.17 9.25
CA LEU A 508 23.03 -2.29 9.75
C LEU A 508 22.63 -2.73 11.16
N ALA A 509 22.17 -1.80 12.00
CA ALA A 509 21.69 -2.07 13.35
C ALA A 509 20.27 -2.68 13.38
N GLU A 510 19.44 -2.37 12.38
CA GLU A 510 18.06 -2.85 12.25
C GLU A 510 17.97 -4.24 11.57
N GLN A 511 19.10 -4.82 11.16
CA GLN A 511 19.10 -6.15 10.53
C GLN A 511 18.67 -7.24 11.52
N GLU A 512 17.71 -8.07 11.10
CA GLU A 512 17.22 -9.17 11.90
C GLU A 512 18.31 -10.25 12.15
N PRO A 513 18.18 -11.05 13.22
CA PRO A 513 19.14 -12.11 13.51
C PRO A 513 19.31 -13.14 12.38
N ASP A 514 18.26 -13.36 11.57
CA ASP A 514 18.29 -14.27 10.43
C ASP A 514 18.89 -13.66 9.15
N GLY A 515 19.18 -12.36 9.15
CA GLY A 515 19.78 -11.64 8.04
C GLY A 515 18.82 -10.78 7.21
N SER A 516 17.51 -10.85 7.48
CA SER A 516 16.50 -10.06 6.76
C SER A 516 16.31 -8.65 7.32
N TRP A 517 15.51 -7.82 6.65
CA TRP A 517 14.99 -6.56 7.16
C TRP A 517 13.48 -6.50 7.05
N PHE A 518 12.83 -5.93 8.05
CA PHE A 518 11.38 -5.71 8.08
C PHE A 518 10.92 -4.75 6.98
N GLY A 519 9.83 -5.10 6.27
CA GLY A 519 9.19 -4.24 5.28
C GLY A 519 7.97 -3.53 5.87
N ARG A 520 8.03 -2.20 6.03
CA ARG A 520 6.95 -1.40 6.61
C ARG A 520 5.85 -1.12 5.59
N TRP A 521 6.19 -0.90 4.33
CA TRP A 521 5.28 -0.47 3.26
C TRP A 521 5.08 -1.51 2.14
N GLY A 522 5.92 -2.54 2.09
CA GLY A 522 5.77 -3.72 1.22
C GLY A 522 5.89 -5.02 2.02
N VAL A 523 5.21 -6.06 1.55
CA VAL A 523 5.07 -7.35 2.26
C VAL A 523 6.28 -8.25 1.98
N ASN A 524 7.07 -8.65 2.96
CA ASN A 524 7.40 -8.00 4.22
C ASN A 524 8.94 -8.04 4.33
N TYR A 525 9.49 -9.14 4.83
CA TYR A 525 10.94 -9.32 4.94
C TYR A 525 11.62 -9.44 3.58
N ILE A 526 10.95 -9.97 2.56
CA ILE A 526 11.46 -10.00 1.19
C ILE A 526 11.57 -8.57 0.65
N TYR A 527 10.55 -7.73 0.88
CA TYR A 527 10.55 -6.34 0.46
C TYR A 527 11.65 -5.53 1.17
N GLY A 528 11.68 -5.55 2.50
CA GLY A 528 12.69 -4.83 3.28
C GLY A 528 14.11 -5.26 2.93
N THR A 529 14.36 -6.57 2.77
CA THR A 529 15.66 -7.07 2.29
C THR A 529 15.95 -6.65 0.85
N GLY A 530 14.92 -6.68 -0.01
CA GLY A 530 14.93 -6.25 -1.40
C GLY A 530 15.31 -4.79 -1.60
N SER A 531 14.93 -3.90 -0.68
CA SER A 531 15.30 -2.48 -0.69
C SER A 531 16.66 -2.23 -0.04
N VAL A 532 16.94 -2.86 1.12
CA VAL A 532 18.14 -2.54 1.92
C VAL A 532 19.43 -3.03 1.26
N VAL A 533 19.43 -4.22 0.64
CA VAL A 533 20.65 -4.77 0.01
C VAL A 533 21.15 -3.89 -1.14
N PRO A 534 20.31 -3.50 -2.14
CA PRO A 534 20.71 -2.54 -3.17
C PRO A 534 21.23 -1.22 -2.62
N ALA A 535 20.55 -0.63 -1.63
CA ALA A 535 20.96 0.63 -1.02
C ALA A 535 22.35 0.54 -0.36
N LEU A 536 22.62 -0.53 0.38
CA LEU A 536 23.92 -0.75 1.04
C LEU A 536 25.04 -0.99 0.02
N THR A 537 24.78 -1.78 -1.03
CA THR A 537 25.75 -1.98 -2.12
C THR A 537 26.03 -0.66 -2.85
N ALA A 538 25.00 0.10 -3.19
CA ALA A 538 25.14 1.42 -3.84
C ALA A 538 25.98 2.37 -2.98
N ALA A 539 25.82 2.32 -1.65
CA ALA A 539 26.62 3.08 -0.69
C ALA A 539 28.08 2.57 -0.51
N GLY A 540 28.47 1.54 -1.27
CA GLY A 540 29.83 1.02 -1.35
C GLY A 540 30.17 -0.10 -0.36
N LEU A 541 29.17 -0.73 0.28
CA LEU A 541 29.45 -1.95 1.05
C LEU A 541 29.80 -3.10 0.09
N PRO A 542 30.89 -3.83 0.31
CA PRO A 542 31.25 -4.94 -0.56
C PRO A 542 30.27 -6.11 -0.39
N ALA A 543 30.09 -6.90 -1.44
CA ALA A 543 29.29 -8.14 -1.40
C ALA A 543 29.74 -9.12 -0.31
N SER A 544 31.01 -9.08 0.09
CA SER A 544 31.58 -9.89 1.18
C SER A 544 31.22 -9.38 2.57
N HIS A 545 30.55 -8.23 2.71
CA HIS A 545 30.18 -7.67 4.01
C HIS A 545 29.24 -8.64 4.75
N PRO A 546 29.43 -8.90 6.06
CA PRO A 546 28.65 -9.89 6.80
C PRO A 546 27.14 -9.64 6.76
N ALA A 547 26.68 -8.38 6.72
CA ALA A 547 25.27 -8.06 6.58
C ALA A 547 24.69 -8.54 5.24
N ILE A 548 25.39 -8.27 4.14
CA ILE A 548 24.99 -8.69 2.79
C ILE A 548 25.00 -10.21 2.68
N ARG A 549 26.04 -10.88 3.20
CA ARG A 549 26.10 -12.35 3.16
C ARG A 549 24.98 -13.05 3.91
N ARG A 550 24.57 -12.52 5.07
CA ARG A 550 23.43 -13.08 5.81
C ARG A 550 22.12 -12.88 5.05
N ALA A 551 21.94 -11.72 4.42
CA ALA A 551 20.76 -11.44 3.60
C ALA A 551 20.67 -12.38 2.39
N VAL A 552 21.77 -12.58 1.66
CA VAL A 552 21.84 -13.56 0.55
C VAL A 552 21.49 -14.96 1.04
N ALA A 553 22.13 -15.43 2.11
CA ALA A 553 21.87 -16.76 2.66
C ALA A 553 20.41 -16.93 3.13
N TRP A 554 19.80 -15.85 3.62
CA TRP A 554 18.38 -15.84 3.99
C TRP A 554 17.48 -15.96 2.75
N LEU A 555 17.72 -15.14 1.71
CA LEU A 555 16.95 -15.18 0.46
C LEU A 555 17.03 -16.57 -0.20
N GLU A 556 18.22 -17.16 -0.29
CA GLU A 556 18.41 -18.52 -0.82
C GLU A 556 17.63 -19.56 -0.02
N LYS A 557 17.57 -19.41 1.31
CA LYS A 557 16.86 -20.33 2.21
C LYS A 557 15.34 -20.24 2.06
N VAL A 558 14.80 -19.06 1.74
CA VAL A 558 13.35 -18.82 1.62
C VAL A 558 12.84 -18.87 0.18
N GLN A 559 13.68 -19.20 -0.80
CA GLN A 559 13.24 -19.46 -2.18
C GLN A 559 12.29 -20.66 -2.23
N ASN A 560 11.18 -20.53 -2.95
CA ASN A 560 10.23 -21.63 -3.13
C ASN A 560 10.78 -22.72 -4.05
N ASP A 561 10.17 -23.91 -4.00
CA ASP A 561 10.54 -25.06 -4.85
C ASP A 561 10.33 -24.78 -6.35
N ASP A 562 9.39 -23.88 -6.69
CA ASP A 562 9.13 -23.45 -8.06
C ASP A 562 10.18 -22.46 -8.62
N GLY A 563 11.06 -21.94 -7.77
CA GLY A 563 12.12 -20.99 -8.14
C GLY A 563 11.77 -19.53 -7.87
N GLY A 564 10.50 -19.22 -7.61
CA GLY A 564 10.09 -17.87 -7.21
C GLY A 564 10.28 -17.61 -5.72
N TRP A 565 9.90 -16.40 -5.32
CA TRP A 565 9.76 -16.00 -3.93
C TRP A 565 8.37 -15.44 -3.67
N GLY A 566 7.88 -15.69 -2.46
CA GLY A 566 6.57 -15.25 -2.02
C GLY A 566 6.51 -15.08 -0.52
N GLU A 567 5.79 -14.07 -0.06
CA GLU A 567 5.56 -13.82 1.35
C GLU A 567 4.13 -13.36 1.61
N ASP A 568 3.42 -14.10 2.46
CA ASP A 568 2.03 -13.84 2.80
C ASP A 568 1.95 -12.76 3.90
N LEU A 569 0.89 -11.95 3.87
CA LEU A 569 0.61 -10.91 4.87
C LEU A 569 0.53 -11.43 6.32
N ARG A 570 0.28 -12.73 6.51
CA ARG A 570 0.43 -13.40 7.82
C ARG A 570 1.83 -13.25 8.42
N SER A 571 2.86 -12.94 7.61
CA SER A 571 4.23 -12.63 8.04
C SER A 571 4.29 -11.53 9.10
N TYR A 572 3.40 -10.52 9.06
CA TYR A 572 3.38 -9.44 10.06
C TYR A 572 2.96 -9.90 11.46
N LYS A 573 2.11 -10.94 11.55
CA LYS A 573 1.54 -11.39 12.82
C LYS A 573 2.14 -12.70 13.32
N TYR A 574 2.52 -13.56 12.41
CA TYR A 574 2.98 -14.92 12.64
C TYR A 574 4.39 -15.10 12.04
N VAL A 575 5.31 -14.25 12.48
CA VAL A 575 6.66 -14.08 11.93
C VAL A 575 7.42 -15.41 11.83
N LYS A 576 7.33 -16.26 12.86
CA LYS A 576 8.08 -17.54 12.90
C LYS A 576 7.64 -18.51 11.82
N GLU A 577 6.36 -18.49 11.47
CA GLU A 577 5.75 -19.41 10.54
C GLU A 577 5.77 -18.89 9.10
N TRP A 578 5.68 -17.56 8.93
CA TRP A 578 5.38 -16.91 7.65
C TRP A 578 6.46 -15.94 7.12
N SER A 579 7.51 -15.64 7.88
CA SER A 579 8.62 -14.81 7.37
C SER A 579 9.24 -15.42 6.11
N GLY A 580 9.25 -14.65 5.03
CA GLY A 580 9.70 -15.07 3.70
C GLY A 580 8.91 -16.24 3.09
N ARG A 581 7.65 -16.48 3.51
CA ARG A 581 6.87 -17.65 3.09
C ARG A 581 5.50 -17.27 2.55
N GLY A 582 5.19 -17.77 1.37
CA GLY A 582 3.95 -17.51 0.64
C GLY A 582 4.01 -18.13 -0.75
N ALA A 583 2.90 -18.06 -1.49
CA ALA A 583 2.90 -18.40 -2.91
C ALA A 583 3.82 -17.43 -3.67
N SER A 584 4.62 -17.93 -4.62
CA SER A 584 5.49 -17.08 -5.42
C SER A 584 4.70 -15.99 -6.15
N THR A 585 5.17 -14.74 -6.04
CA THR A 585 4.58 -13.59 -6.72
C THR A 585 5.61 -12.91 -7.61
N ALA A 586 5.17 -12.16 -8.61
CA ALA A 586 6.05 -11.53 -9.58
C ALA A 586 6.87 -10.42 -8.93
N SER A 587 6.24 -9.57 -8.12
CA SER A 587 6.90 -8.49 -7.40
C SER A 587 7.88 -8.99 -6.35
N GLN A 588 7.50 -9.97 -5.51
CA GLN A 588 8.40 -10.49 -4.47
C GLN A 588 9.58 -11.31 -5.04
N THR A 589 9.36 -12.06 -6.12
CA THR A 589 10.45 -12.70 -6.87
C THR A 589 11.42 -11.67 -7.41
N ALA A 590 10.91 -10.57 -7.96
CA ALA A 590 11.75 -9.48 -8.45
C ALA A 590 12.54 -8.78 -7.34
N TRP A 591 11.95 -8.52 -6.16
CA TRP A 591 12.68 -7.93 -5.03
C TRP A 591 13.84 -8.80 -4.55
N ALA A 592 13.61 -10.12 -4.44
CA ALA A 592 14.67 -11.06 -4.11
C ALA A 592 15.78 -11.07 -5.17
N LEU A 593 15.41 -11.07 -6.46
CA LEU A 593 16.37 -10.99 -7.56
C LEU A 593 17.16 -9.68 -7.54
N MET A 594 16.54 -8.53 -7.32
CA MET A 594 17.23 -7.24 -7.21
C MET A 594 18.28 -7.26 -6.10
N ALA A 595 17.94 -7.77 -4.92
CA ALA A 595 18.90 -7.91 -3.82
C ALA A 595 20.07 -8.86 -4.17
N LEU A 596 19.78 -10.02 -4.77
CA LEU A 596 20.80 -10.99 -5.16
C LEU A 596 21.72 -10.43 -6.26
N LEU A 597 21.17 -9.75 -7.26
CA LEU A 597 21.94 -9.10 -8.33
C LEU A 597 22.84 -7.99 -7.77
N ALA A 598 22.31 -7.14 -6.90
CA ALA A 598 23.09 -6.11 -6.21
C ALA A 598 24.17 -6.70 -5.28
N ALA A 599 23.96 -7.91 -4.75
CA ALA A 599 24.96 -8.64 -3.97
C ALA A 599 26.01 -9.37 -4.83
N GLY A 600 25.94 -9.28 -6.16
CA GLY A 600 26.88 -9.94 -7.08
C GLY A 600 26.59 -11.42 -7.32
N GLU A 601 25.38 -11.90 -7.04
CA GLU A 601 24.98 -13.31 -7.15
C GLU A 601 24.38 -13.69 -8.52
N ARG A 602 24.73 -12.94 -9.58
CA ARG A 602 24.15 -13.11 -10.93
C ARG A 602 24.22 -14.55 -11.44
N ASP A 603 25.34 -15.23 -11.20
CA ASP A 603 25.59 -16.60 -11.69
C ASP A 603 25.15 -17.68 -10.69
N SER A 604 24.45 -17.30 -9.62
CA SER A 604 23.94 -18.24 -8.62
C SER A 604 22.75 -19.06 -9.17
N LYS A 605 22.59 -20.28 -8.66
CA LYS A 605 21.42 -21.11 -8.96
C LYS A 605 20.11 -20.51 -8.48
N ALA A 606 20.13 -19.70 -7.42
CA ALA A 606 18.95 -19.01 -6.94
C ALA A 606 18.45 -17.98 -7.96
N VAL A 607 19.35 -17.14 -8.50
CA VAL A 607 19.01 -16.17 -9.55
C VAL A 607 18.54 -16.86 -10.82
N GLU A 608 19.25 -17.91 -11.27
CA GLU A 608 18.87 -18.70 -12.45
C GLU A 608 17.41 -19.17 -12.38
N ARG A 609 17.01 -19.77 -11.24
CA ARG A 609 15.64 -20.26 -11.02
C ARG A 609 14.60 -19.14 -10.92
N GLY A 610 14.94 -18.00 -10.30
CA GLY A 610 14.03 -16.86 -10.20
C GLY A 610 13.75 -16.20 -11.56
N VAL A 611 14.80 -16.06 -12.38
CA VAL A 611 14.67 -15.56 -13.76
C VAL A 611 13.83 -16.52 -14.61
N GLU A 612 14.07 -17.83 -14.49
CA GLU A 612 13.25 -18.84 -15.17
C GLU A 612 11.77 -18.78 -14.73
N TRP A 613 11.50 -18.62 -13.43
CA TRP A 613 10.14 -18.49 -12.92
C TRP A 613 9.44 -17.25 -13.48
N LEU A 614 10.07 -16.08 -13.48
CA LEU A 614 9.48 -14.87 -14.07
C LEU A 614 9.23 -15.04 -15.57
N ALA A 615 10.21 -15.58 -16.32
CA ALA A 615 10.05 -15.76 -17.76
C ALA A 615 8.95 -16.77 -18.14
N SER A 616 8.79 -17.83 -17.33
CA SER A 616 7.80 -18.90 -17.58
C SER A 616 6.38 -18.56 -17.12
N THR A 617 6.23 -17.66 -16.15
CA THR A 617 4.92 -17.21 -15.63
C THR A 617 4.39 -15.96 -16.32
N GLN A 618 5.19 -15.30 -17.17
CA GLN A 618 4.77 -14.13 -17.92
C GLN A 618 3.69 -14.47 -18.94
N ARG A 619 2.62 -13.67 -18.97
CA ARG A 619 1.50 -13.78 -19.90
C ARG A 619 1.92 -13.44 -21.32
N ALA A 620 1.06 -13.78 -22.26
CA ALA A 620 1.28 -13.56 -23.69
C ALA A 620 1.35 -12.07 -24.05
N ASP A 621 0.62 -11.22 -23.34
CA ASP A 621 0.59 -9.75 -23.52
C ASP A 621 1.77 -9.04 -22.84
N GLY A 622 2.70 -9.77 -22.22
CA GLY A 622 3.86 -9.23 -21.51
C GLY A 622 3.65 -8.97 -20.02
N SER A 623 2.43 -9.14 -19.50
CA SER A 623 2.08 -8.92 -18.09
C SER A 623 2.36 -10.14 -17.19
N TRP A 624 2.25 -9.98 -15.87
CA TRP A 624 2.13 -11.08 -14.90
C TRP A 624 0.79 -11.02 -14.17
N ASP A 625 0.33 -12.18 -13.69
CA ASP A 625 -0.78 -12.26 -12.74
C ASP A 625 -0.26 -12.18 -11.31
N GLU A 626 -0.96 -11.42 -10.46
CA GLU A 626 -0.62 -11.30 -9.04
C GLU A 626 -1.90 -10.99 -8.25
N PRO A 627 -2.66 -12.01 -7.83
CA PRO A 627 -3.84 -11.78 -7.00
C PRO A 627 -3.46 -11.48 -5.54
N TYR A 628 -2.25 -11.88 -5.11
CA TYR A 628 -1.75 -11.66 -3.76
C TYR A 628 -1.31 -10.21 -3.56
N PHE A 629 -1.61 -9.68 -2.39
CA PHE A 629 -1.30 -8.30 -2.04
C PHE A 629 0.15 -8.24 -1.55
N THR A 630 0.94 -7.36 -2.16
CA THR A 630 2.36 -7.20 -1.88
C THR A 630 2.70 -5.82 -1.30
N GLY A 631 1.72 -4.91 -1.21
CA GLY A 631 1.82 -3.65 -0.49
C GLY A 631 1.19 -3.68 0.91
N THR A 632 1.66 -2.79 1.78
CA THR A 632 1.20 -2.65 3.17
C THR A 632 0.97 -1.18 3.50
N GLY A 633 -0.25 -0.79 3.87
CA GLY A 633 -0.48 0.52 4.48
C GLY A 633 -0.21 0.48 5.99
N PHE A 634 -0.80 -0.49 6.69
CA PHE A 634 -0.53 -0.75 8.11
C PHE A 634 -0.25 -2.24 8.32
N PRO A 635 0.88 -2.62 8.96
CA PRO A 635 1.23 -4.01 9.21
C PRO A 635 0.05 -4.80 9.78
N TRP A 636 -0.31 -5.90 9.12
CA TRP A 636 -1.48 -6.74 9.40
C TRP A 636 -2.87 -6.11 9.19
N ASP A 637 -3.07 -4.84 9.59
CA ASP A 637 -4.39 -4.21 9.66
C ASP A 637 -4.90 -3.64 8.33
N PHE A 638 -4.01 -3.22 7.43
CA PHE A 638 -4.40 -2.62 6.15
C PHE A 638 -3.41 -2.94 5.04
N SER A 639 -3.88 -3.69 4.04
CA SER A 639 -3.08 -4.23 2.93
C SER A 639 -3.46 -3.57 1.62
N ILE A 640 -2.50 -3.52 0.71
CA ILE A 640 -2.65 -2.87 -0.60
C ILE A 640 -2.17 -3.82 -1.69
N ASN A 641 -2.95 -3.96 -2.75
CA ASN A 641 -2.51 -4.52 -4.01
C ASN A 641 -2.17 -3.38 -4.96
N TYR A 642 -0.87 -3.14 -5.17
CA TYR A 642 -0.38 -2.24 -6.18
C TYR A 642 -0.38 -2.96 -7.53
N HIS A 643 -1.40 -2.72 -8.37
CA HIS A 643 -1.54 -3.52 -9.60
C HIS A 643 -0.36 -3.33 -10.57
N LEU A 644 0.38 -2.23 -10.48
CA LEU A 644 1.56 -2.00 -11.32
C LEU A 644 2.83 -2.74 -10.83
N TYR A 645 2.90 -3.19 -9.58
CA TYR A 645 4.07 -3.90 -9.02
C TYR A 645 4.42 -5.17 -9.78
N ARG A 646 3.39 -5.91 -10.22
CA ARG A 646 3.54 -7.11 -11.05
C ARG A 646 4.10 -6.82 -12.45
N GLN A 647 4.28 -5.55 -12.82
CA GLN A 647 4.92 -5.12 -14.07
C GLN A 647 6.29 -4.51 -13.81
N VAL A 648 6.35 -3.46 -12.98
CA VAL A 648 7.57 -2.64 -12.84
C VAL A 648 8.69 -3.42 -12.19
N PHE A 649 8.41 -4.22 -11.14
CA PHE A 649 9.47 -4.97 -10.47
C PHE A 649 10.04 -6.12 -11.31
N PRO A 650 9.22 -7.01 -11.92
CA PRO A 650 9.74 -8.02 -12.84
C PRO A 650 10.58 -7.43 -13.96
N LEU A 651 10.13 -6.31 -14.55
CA LEU A 651 10.87 -5.64 -15.61
C LEU A 651 12.21 -5.08 -15.10
N THR A 652 12.23 -4.42 -13.94
CA THR A 652 13.47 -3.94 -13.31
C THR A 652 14.45 -5.09 -13.04
N ALA A 653 14.00 -6.18 -12.41
CA ALA A 653 14.85 -7.31 -12.06
C ALA A 653 15.41 -8.03 -13.30
N LEU A 654 14.57 -8.32 -14.29
CA LEU A 654 14.99 -8.94 -15.54
C LEU A 654 15.88 -8.01 -16.37
N GLY A 655 15.57 -6.71 -16.40
CA GLY A 655 16.38 -5.68 -17.06
C GLY A 655 17.79 -5.64 -16.49
N ARG A 656 17.93 -5.56 -15.16
CA ARG A 656 19.23 -5.61 -14.46
C ARG A 656 19.96 -6.93 -14.67
N TYR A 657 19.26 -8.06 -14.72
CA TYR A 657 19.87 -9.34 -15.07
C TYR A 657 20.46 -9.33 -16.49
N VAL A 658 19.71 -8.79 -17.46
CA VAL A 658 20.12 -8.78 -18.88
C VAL A 658 21.21 -7.74 -19.16
N HIS A 659 21.02 -6.50 -18.70
CA HIS A 659 21.83 -5.33 -19.06
C HIS A 659 22.85 -4.92 -17.99
N GLY A 660 22.76 -5.49 -16.78
CA GLY A 660 23.58 -5.12 -15.63
C GLY A 660 22.96 -4.01 -14.78
N GLU A 661 23.55 -3.79 -13.60
CA GLU A 661 23.13 -2.73 -12.68
C GLU A 661 23.61 -1.34 -13.17
N PRO A 662 22.70 -0.35 -13.40
CA PRO A 662 23.02 0.91 -14.09
C PRO A 662 24.10 1.76 -13.41
N PHE A 663 24.18 1.69 -12.08
CA PHE A 663 25.13 2.47 -11.28
C PHE A 663 26.26 1.63 -10.69
N SER A 664 26.38 0.37 -11.09
CA SER A 664 27.54 -0.44 -10.72
C SER A 664 28.79 0.24 -11.26
N ARG A 665 29.66 0.70 -10.36
CA ARG A 665 31.03 1.07 -10.71
C ARG A 665 31.74 -0.22 -11.10
N THR A 666 31.48 -0.69 -12.31
CA THR A 666 32.35 -1.69 -12.92
C THR A 666 33.70 -1.03 -13.01
N GLU A 667 34.66 -1.53 -12.23
CA GLU A 667 36.06 -1.11 -12.30
C GLU A 667 36.45 -1.11 -13.78
N ALA A 668 36.80 0.07 -14.29
CA ALA A 668 37.55 0.16 -15.53
C ALA A 668 38.88 -0.55 -15.27
N LEU A 669 38.95 -1.83 -15.66
CA LEU A 669 40.19 -2.57 -15.85
C LEU A 669 40.87 -2.13 -17.14
#